data_AF-R1CG81-F1
#
_entry.id   AF-R1CG81-F1
#
_cell.length_a   1.000
_cell.length_b   1.000
_cell.length_c   1.000
_cell.angle_alpha   90.00
_cell.angle_beta   90.00
_cell.angle_gamma   90.00
#
_symmetry.space_group_name_H-M   'P 1'
#
loop_
_entity.id
_entity.type
_entity.pdbx_description
1 polymer ?
#
loop_
_entity_poly.entity_id
_entity_poly.type
_entity_poly.pdbx_seq_one_letter_code
_entity_poly.pdbx_strand_id
1 'polypeptide(L)'
;MSAAASSSAPPAPAADPEAEPEGFGASDLLMDSVNKMEWKNIEAALSYQKKTVAEMLRRACSQIRTKGEMQLDDSNGKFLGDMLAEMDDFASWCYKTHIRPKLAALPLDLPEEAAAEGKKGKKGGGGKGGGKKGGGGGKGGGGGGVNTKTQIKIDNVMRIMNGEAAKSNTLKKVQVGDRAVGWLEALEPGKNLVLDAPWELQLAKEMGTAAGQLAKKKSDGDKDSEEARYKTVRNLADAVVIFETQYKMRYGVEELPPLQILADARHVLAALKVKVKFTVHKCLRKHPALLSSSQFKARHASKFLQPYPSQVQLFKAVARPGPQLVLLRSPPDTGKTSLAPALPELFPEHRVVFCCLARRVNLEVAQTLYNMGIPFAWVHNQQITCSWLCGLRGSSTSNSMAQMEEKLRLGVERIQETTGGLSNQRARKRHVQVIRPPRMFVTDVASCSWLSMQMDPHKTVLIIDEPTMGADQGGGQALGPGTLTHAMVSGMLDAPYKTVWMSATLPAAAYLQTPIGYFKERIEIISIERFNIVEDADGVAELVSMQLNVGVLLVKANGQVALPHSMVAEAEEPAQALADFVGRLKVEPLLLKVEPLLLKAYTAQAIVSMQARADLTSRAGATRRACKAARAEEDVAAHAQRAGFTVTAVDDHFSDLSKLSHSTLRHYASYMLQTLCECGDAALIKAFCTPSTNMQKAIFPPYSTEQLLLGNAHHFPGMTLTVSAQPHKQIMALIAEMPSLKKLNKDLEAEEAAAEKVMSNIRKEAEKVKGGEDRVEEIIAAKLRDMGLSESSGLLKIPEDCVVNSKAHLKKFAPQMVNQFDGAFYRSVPSTGDFKKVDSLPVDDTWRSLLLSGVAAHMPLEPSLNPKGDIAYTNYVADQMEKGALAVCGVTKDFTYGANVPCTSVLVDRDFIANHSANTLRQFVGRVARTGLAPFGVAQFEDDSFLPKMCGVKDEQEALCMEATAKAILAARLAEEEATD
;
A
#
# COMPACT_ATOMS: atom_id res chain seq x y z
N MET A 1 66.86 -15.24 19.59
CA MET A 1 66.45 -15.23 21.01
C MET A 1 65.26 -14.28 21.15
N SER A 2 64.16 -14.78 21.76
CA SER A 2 62.99 -14.10 22.35
C SER A 2 62.19 -13.08 21.53
N ALA A 3 60.86 -13.01 21.57
CA ALA A 3 59.82 -13.83 22.19
C ALA A 3 58.47 -13.40 21.58
N ALA A 4 57.58 -14.37 21.35
CA ALA A 4 56.19 -14.16 20.98
C ALA A 4 55.36 -13.80 22.23
N ALA A 5 54.41 -12.87 22.09
CA ALA A 5 53.35 -12.63 23.05
C ALA A 5 52.02 -12.54 22.29
N SER A 6 51.26 -13.63 22.38
CA SER A 6 49.87 -13.77 21.97
C SER A 6 48.95 -12.95 22.86
N SER A 7 48.07 -12.13 22.29
CA SER A 7 46.83 -11.71 22.95
C SER A 7 45.66 -12.23 22.12
N SER A 8 45.01 -13.26 22.67
CA SER A 8 43.86 -13.97 22.12
C SER A 8 42.62 -13.08 22.18
N ALA A 9 41.99 -12.86 21.04
CA ALA A 9 40.59 -12.43 20.97
C ALA A 9 39.69 -13.46 21.71
N PRO A 10 38.60 -13.02 22.36
CA PRO A 10 37.67 -13.95 22.99
C PRO A 10 37.07 -14.88 21.92
N PRO A 11 36.88 -16.18 22.23
CA PRO A 11 36.31 -17.12 21.28
C PRO A 11 34.86 -16.73 20.99
N ALA A 12 34.51 -16.72 19.70
CA ALA A 12 33.13 -16.65 19.26
C ALA A 12 32.31 -17.78 19.95
N PRO A 13 31.04 -17.54 20.29
CA PRO A 13 30.18 -18.62 20.76
C PRO A 13 30.16 -19.72 19.69
N ALA A 14 30.46 -20.95 20.12
CA ALA A 14 30.45 -22.10 19.25
C ALA A 14 29.07 -22.23 18.59
N ALA A 15 29.04 -22.13 17.25
CA ALA A 15 27.86 -22.50 16.48
C ALA A 15 27.57 -23.99 16.77
N ASP A 16 26.35 -24.26 17.20
CA ASP A 16 25.87 -25.61 17.45
C ASP A 16 25.92 -26.41 16.14
N PRO A 17 26.72 -27.48 16.04
CA PRO A 17 26.88 -28.23 14.77
C PRO A 17 25.61 -28.96 14.32
N GLU A 18 24.55 -28.96 15.13
CA GLU A 18 23.22 -29.50 14.78
C GLU A 18 22.18 -28.41 14.43
N ALA A 19 22.53 -27.13 14.49
CA ALA A 19 21.66 -26.07 13.97
C ALA A 19 21.76 -26.06 12.44
N GLU A 20 20.79 -26.64 11.74
CA GLU A 20 20.64 -26.41 10.31
C GLU A 20 20.60 -24.90 10.08
N PRO A 21 21.42 -24.34 9.17
CA PRO A 21 21.32 -22.94 8.82
C PRO A 21 19.94 -22.73 8.18
N GLU A 22 18.99 -22.18 8.93
CA GLU A 22 17.73 -21.68 8.38
C GLU A 22 18.08 -20.52 7.43
N GLY A 23 18.39 -20.81 6.18
CA GLY A 23 18.84 -19.82 5.21
C GLY A 23 18.75 -20.35 3.78
N PHE A 24 18.19 -19.51 2.89
CA PHE A 24 18.14 -19.76 1.45
C PHE A 24 19.55 -20.03 0.90
N GLY A 25 19.83 -21.29 0.52
CA GLY A 25 21.00 -21.64 -0.27
C GLY A 25 20.82 -21.24 -1.73
N ALA A 26 21.91 -21.00 -2.48
CA ALA A 26 21.83 -20.74 -3.92
C ALA A 26 21.11 -21.84 -4.72
N SER A 27 21.11 -23.07 -4.23
CA SER A 27 20.38 -24.18 -4.85
C SER A 27 18.86 -23.94 -4.85
N ASP A 28 18.32 -23.26 -3.83
CA ASP A 28 16.89 -22.95 -3.72
C ASP A 28 16.48 -21.71 -4.55
N LEU A 29 17.46 -20.97 -5.07
CA LEU A 29 17.27 -19.82 -5.98
C LEU A 29 16.97 -20.26 -7.43
N LEU A 30 17.32 -21.50 -7.76
CA LEU A 30 17.18 -22.08 -9.09
C LEU A 30 15.80 -22.69 -9.27
N MET A 31 14.74 -21.89 -9.17
CA MET A 31 13.42 -22.40 -9.51
C MET A 31 13.30 -22.74 -11.01
N ASP A 32 12.44 -23.69 -11.35
CA ASP A 32 12.22 -24.06 -12.75
C ASP A 32 11.62 -22.91 -13.58
N SER A 33 11.79 -23.00 -14.90
CA SER A 33 11.15 -22.13 -15.90
C SER A 33 9.65 -21.94 -15.62
N VAL A 34 9.08 -20.81 -16.06
CA VAL A 34 7.66 -20.49 -15.86
C VAL A 34 6.79 -21.61 -16.42
N ASN A 35 6.00 -22.24 -15.55
CA ASN A 35 5.19 -23.38 -15.93
C ASN A 35 3.93 -22.94 -16.69
N LYS A 36 3.23 -23.90 -17.31
CA LYS A 36 2.03 -23.62 -18.12
C LYS A 36 0.90 -22.93 -17.32
N MET A 37 0.80 -23.19 -16.02
CA MET A 37 -0.22 -22.59 -15.16
C MET A 37 0.13 -21.14 -14.83
N GLU A 38 1.40 -20.86 -14.56
CA GLU A 38 1.89 -19.49 -14.33
C GLU A 38 1.76 -18.63 -15.60
N TRP A 39 2.05 -19.17 -16.78
CA TRP A 39 1.77 -18.47 -18.04
C TRP A 39 0.29 -18.11 -18.20
N LYS A 40 -0.63 -19.03 -17.86
CA LYS A 40 -2.07 -18.71 -17.85
C LYS A 40 -2.41 -17.61 -16.85
N ASN A 41 -1.74 -17.57 -15.70
CA ASN A 41 -1.96 -16.53 -14.71
C ASN A 41 -1.44 -15.16 -15.20
N ILE A 42 -0.29 -15.12 -15.87
CA ILE A 42 0.25 -13.91 -16.53
C ILE A 42 -0.72 -13.40 -17.60
N GLU A 43 -1.36 -14.31 -18.35
CA GLU A 43 -2.30 -13.99 -19.41
C GLU A 43 -3.69 -13.57 -18.89
N ALA A 44 -3.95 -13.75 -17.59
CA ALA A 44 -5.22 -13.36 -16.99
C ALA A 44 -5.40 -11.83 -17.01
N ALA A 45 -6.66 -11.40 -17.16
CA ALA A 45 -7.00 -9.99 -17.18
C ALA A 45 -6.73 -9.33 -15.82
N LEU A 46 -6.10 -8.16 -15.83
CA LEU A 46 -5.95 -7.35 -14.61
C LEU A 46 -7.32 -6.88 -14.09
N SER A 47 -7.39 -6.67 -12.77
CA SER A 47 -8.53 -5.96 -12.17
C SER A 47 -8.63 -4.53 -12.72
N TYR A 48 -9.84 -3.97 -12.71
CA TYR A 48 -10.09 -2.60 -13.20
C TYR A 48 -9.17 -1.56 -12.53
N GLN A 49 -8.93 -1.69 -11.22
CA GLN A 49 -8.03 -0.81 -10.48
C GLN A 49 -6.57 -0.94 -10.94
N LYS A 50 -6.03 -2.16 -11.04
CA LYS A 50 -4.65 -2.38 -11.50
C LYS A 50 -4.44 -1.84 -12.91
N LYS A 51 -5.41 -2.06 -13.81
CA LYS A 51 -5.38 -1.50 -15.16
C LYS A 51 -5.37 0.03 -15.18
N THR A 52 -6.22 0.66 -14.36
CA THR A 52 -6.29 2.12 -14.23
C THR A 52 -4.96 2.71 -13.72
N VAL A 53 -4.35 2.09 -12.70
CA VAL A 53 -3.03 2.49 -12.17
C VAL A 53 -1.94 2.40 -13.24
N ALA A 54 -1.92 1.31 -14.01
CA ALA A 54 -0.93 1.09 -15.07
C ALA A 54 -1.05 2.15 -16.19
N GLU A 55 -2.27 2.45 -16.64
CA GLU A 55 -2.53 3.49 -17.65
C GLU A 55 -2.17 4.90 -17.14
N MET A 56 -2.46 5.19 -15.87
CA MET A 56 -2.08 6.44 -15.21
C MET A 56 -0.55 6.62 -15.19
N LEU A 57 0.21 5.61 -14.76
CA LEU A 57 1.67 5.67 -14.72
C LEU A 57 2.27 5.80 -16.13
N ARG A 58 1.71 5.06 -17.10
CA ARG A 58 2.09 5.14 -18.52
C ARG A 58 1.98 6.58 -19.04
N ARG A 59 0.86 7.23 -18.77
CA ARG A 59 0.62 8.64 -19.13
C ARG A 59 1.61 9.57 -18.45
N ALA A 60 1.87 9.38 -17.16
CA ALA A 60 2.82 10.21 -16.41
C ALA A 60 4.23 10.13 -17.00
N CYS A 61 4.74 8.94 -17.31
CA CYS A 61 6.01 8.75 -18.00
C CYS A 61 6.04 9.48 -19.35
N SER A 62 4.97 9.36 -20.14
CA SER A 62 4.88 10.06 -21.44
C SER A 62 4.91 11.58 -21.29
N GLN A 63 4.26 12.15 -20.28
CA GLN A 63 4.28 13.60 -20.03
C GLN A 63 5.66 14.06 -19.59
N ILE A 64 6.30 13.37 -18.64
CA ILE A 64 7.64 13.71 -18.18
C ILE A 64 8.64 13.63 -19.33
N ARG A 65 8.56 12.62 -20.19
CA ARG A 65 9.39 12.48 -21.39
C ARG A 65 9.24 13.64 -22.37
N THR A 66 8.00 14.11 -22.58
CA THR A 66 7.69 15.10 -23.64
C THR A 66 7.74 16.54 -23.16
N LYS A 67 7.44 16.79 -21.88
CA LYS A 67 7.29 18.13 -21.29
C LYS A 67 8.29 18.42 -20.16
N GLY A 68 9.06 17.43 -19.69
CA GLY A 68 9.94 17.55 -18.51
C GLY A 68 9.20 17.52 -17.16
N GLU A 69 7.88 17.64 -17.18
CA GLU A 69 7.03 17.73 -16.00
C GLU A 69 5.66 17.10 -16.22
N MET A 70 5.05 16.68 -15.11
CA MET A 70 3.71 16.10 -15.12
C MET A 70 2.68 17.21 -15.01
N GLN A 71 1.76 17.28 -15.97
CA GLN A 71 0.60 18.16 -15.91
C GLN A 71 -0.60 17.35 -15.42
N LEU A 72 -1.25 17.83 -14.36
CA LEU A 72 -2.45 17.22 -13.80
C LEU A 72 -3.48 17.03 -14.93
N ASP A 73 -4.05 15.81 -15.00
CA ASP A 73 -5.09 15.52 -15.97
C ASP A 73 -6.38 16.25 -15.62
N ASP A 74 -6.76 17.18 -16.49
CA ASP A 74 -7.98 17.98 -16.45
C ASP A 74 -9.13 17.35 -17.26
N SER A 75 -8.96 16.12 -17.79
CA SER A 75 -9.84 15.53 -18.80
C SER A 75 -11.31 15.31 -18.40
N ASN A 76 -11.68 15.46 -17.13
CA ASN A 76 -13.09 15.45 -16.70
C ASN A 76 -13.72 16.85 -16.55
N GLY A 77 -12.99 17.92 -16.84
CA GLY A 77 -13.51 19.28 -16.96
C GLY A 77 -13.87 19.71 -18.39
N LYS A 78 -13.44 18.95 -19.40
CA LYS A 78 -13.45 19.40 -20.80
C LYS A 78 -14.86 19.58 -21.41
N PHE A 79 -15.88 18.89 -20.89
CA PHE A 79 -17.26 19.13 -21.32
C PHE A 79 -17.80 20.48 -20.87
N LEU A 80 -17.41 20.92 -19.66
CA LEU A 80 -17.75 22.24 -19.16
C LEU A 80 -16.83 23.31 -19.76
N GLY A 81 -15.53 23.04 -19.97
CA GLY A 81 -14.60 23.96 -20.64
C GLY A 81 -15.10 24.47 -21.99
N ASP A 82 -15.79 23.62 -22.76
CA ASP A 82 -16.40 23.98 -24.04
C ASP A 82 -17.76 24.72 -23.91
N MET A 83 -18.38 24.72 -22.71
CA MET A 83 -19.61 25.46 -22.37
C MET A 83 -19.38 26.73 -21.53
N LEU A 84 -18.23 26.85 -20.85
CA LEU A 84 -18.02 27.76 -19.71
C LEU A 84 -17.61 29.19 -20.06
N ALA A 85 -17.41 29.54 -21.33
CA ALA A 85 -17.14 30.93 -21.70
C ALA A 85 -18.30 31.89 -21.32
N GLU A 86 -19.46 31.37 -20.88
CA GLU A 86 -20.66 32.15 -20.54
C GLU A 86 -21.36 31.71 -19.20
N MET A 87 -20.68 31.09 -18.23
CA MET A 87 -21.33 30.26 -17.19
C MET A 87 -21.36 30.74 -15.72
N ASP A 88 -21.00 31.99 -15.41
CA ASP A 88 -21.19 32.51 -14.04
C ASP A 88 -22.68 32.45 -13.60
N ASP A 89 -23.62 32.42 -14.57
CA ASP A 89 -25.05 32.41 -14.30
C ASP A 89 -25.63 31.05 -13.92
N PHE A 90 -25.15 29.91 -14.45
CA PHE A 90 -25.80 28.62 -14.19
C PHE A 90 -25.49 28.05 -12.80
N ALA A 91 -24.24 28.17 -12.34
CA ALA A 91 -23.87 27.77 -10.98
C ALA A 91 -24.55 28.67 -9.93
N SER A 92 -24.58 29.97 -10.21
CA SER A 92 -25.32 30.96 -9.42
C SER A 92 -26.82 30.67 -9.42
N TRP A 93 -27.42 30.35 -10.57
CA TRP A 93 -28.84 30.01 -10.69
C TRP A 93 -29.18 28.69 -10.00
N CYS A 94 -28.41 27.62 -10.18
CA CYS A 94 -28.60 26.35 -9.47
C CYS A 94 -28.55 26.56 -7.96
N TYR A 95 -27.57 27.32 -7.50
CA TYR A 95 -27.42 27.63 -6.09
C TYR A 95 -28.57 28.50 -5.56
N LYS A 96 -28.89 29.63 -6.21
CA LYS A 96 -29.94 30.58 -5.76
C LYS A 96 -31.36 30.02 -5.88
N THR A 97 -31.66 29.29 -6.95
CA THR A 97 -33.03 28.86 -7.28
C THR A 97 -33.37 27.51 -6.65
N HIS A 98 -32.40 26.60 -6.51
CA HIS A 98 -32.70 25.21 -6.14
C HIS A 98 -32.01 24.71 -4.87
N ILE A 99 -30.83 25.24 -4.52
CA ILE A 99 -30.05 24.76 -3.36
C ILE A 99 -30.30 25.64 -2.13
N ARG A 100 -30.08 26.95 -2.25
CA ARG A 100 -30.19 27.94 -1.17
C ARG A 100 -31.58 27.98 -0.53
N PRO A 101 -32.72 27.89 -1.26
CA PRO A 101 -34.04 27.85 -0.63
C PRO A 101 -34.23 26.62 0.25
N LYS A 102 -33.65 25.46 -0.12
CA LYS A 102 -33.69 24.24 0.69
C LYS A 102 -32.80 24.34 1.93
N LEU A 103 -31.70 25.10 1.84
CA LEU A 103 -30.83 25.40 2.99
C LEU A 103 -31.47 26.44 3.92
N ALA A 104 -32.15 27.45 3.39
CA ALA A 104 -32.86 28.47 4.16
C ALA A 104 -34.10 27.93 4.88
N ALA A 105 -34.65 26.80 4.42
CA ALA A 105 -35.71 26.07 5.12
C ALA A 105 -35.20 25.29 6.35
N LEU A 106 -33.89 25.29 6.62
CA LEU A 106 -33.29 24.69 7.80
C LEU A 106 -33.35 25.65 8.99
N PRO A 107 -33.34 25.14 10.24
CA PRO A 107 -33.30 25.97 11.44
C PRO A 107 -31.87 26.53 11.67
N LEU A 108 -31.37 27.33 10.73
CA LEU A 108 -30.03 27.92 10.72
C LEU A 108 -30.09 29.35 10.17
N ASP A 109 -29.41 30.29 10.84
CA ASP A 109 -29.23 31.64 10.32
C ASP A 109 -28.05 31.67 9.34
N LEU A 110 -28.36 31.52 8.05
CA LEU A 110 -27.35 31.55 6.99
C LEU A 110 -26.77 32.97 6.83
N PRO A 111 -25.47 33.11 6.47
CA PRO A 111 -24.85 34.41 6.21
C PRO A 111 -25.57 35.20 5.09
N GLU A 112 -25.70 36.51 5.27
CA GLU A 112 -26.24 37.41 4.24
C GLU A 112 -25.29 37.55 3.04
N GLU A 113 -25.85 37.74 1.84
CA GLU A 113 -25.06 37.84 0.60
C GLU A 113 -24.40 39.23 0.53
N ALA A 114 -23.07 39.30 0.60
CA ALA A 114 -22.36 40.55 0.43
C ALA A 114 -22.52 41.05 -1.01
N ALA A 115 -23.27 42.14 -1.20
CA ALA A 115 -23.42 42.78 -2.51
C ALA A 115 -22.06 43.32 -2.97
N ALA A 116 -21.60 42.87 -4.14
CA ALA A 116 -20.42 43.45 -4.79
C ALA A 116 -20.68 44.94 -5.07
N GLU A 117 -20.02 45.83 -4.33
CA GLU A 117 -20.17 47.28 -4.46
C GLU A 117 -19.63 47.79 -5.82
N GLY A 118 -20.54 48.04 -6.76
CA GLY A 118 -20.26 48.88 -7.92
C GLY A 118 -20.20 50.36 -7.53
N LYS A 119 -19.00 50.96 -7.57
CA LYS A 119 -18.76 52.41 -7.37
C LYS A 119 -19.66 53.27 -8.29
N LYS A 120 -20.60 54.02 -7.71
CA LYS A 120 -21.24 55.19 -8.35
C LYS A 120 -20.46 56.46 -8.01
N GLY A 121 -19.73 57.01 -8.98
CA GLY A 121 -19.23 58.38 -8.96
C GLY A 121 -20.22 59.35 -9.63
N LYS A 122 -20.53 60.47 -8.97
CA LYS A 122 -21.48 61.51 -9.43
C LYS A 122 -20.76 62.86 -9.51
N LYS A 123 -20.95 63.60 -10.61
CA LYS A 123 -21.01 65.08 -10.79
C LYS A 123 -20.82 65.38 -12.29
N GLY A 124 -21.50 66.31 -12.97
CA GLY A 124 -22.49 67.33 -12.64
C GLY A 124 -22.43 68.46 -13.69
N GLY A 125 -23.58 69.02 -14.10
CA GLY A 125 -23.75 70.29 -14.84
C GLY A 125 -23.34 70.26 -16.33
N GLY A 126 -24.07 70.78 -17.32
CA GLY A 126 -25.13 71.79 -17.36
C GLY A 126 -24.68 72.93 -18.29
N GLY A 127 -25.32 73.12 -19.46
CA GLY A 127 -25.02 74.28 -20.32
C GLY A 127 -25.59 74.21 -21.74
N LYS A 128 -26.53 75.12 -22.03
CA LYS A 128 -27.28 75.33 -23.29
C LYS A 128 -26.44 75.86 -24.46
N GLY A 129 -26.93 75.68 -25.68
CA GLY A 129 -26.62 76.53 -26.84
C GLY A 129 -27.09 75.90 -28.15
N GLY A 130 -28.02 76.54 -28.87
CA GLY A 130 -28.73 75.99 -30.02
C GLY A 130 -28.19 76.44 -31.38
N GLY A 131 -28.76 75.87 -32.46
CA GLY A 131 -28.42 76.27 -33.83
C GLY A 131 -28.72 75.20 -34.90
N LYS A 132 -29.87 75.34 -35.55
CA LYS A 132 -30.29 74.82 -36.89
C LYS A 132 -29.14 74.86 -37.93
N LYS A 133 -29.07 74.09 -39.04
CA LYS A 133 -29.95 73.17 -39.78
C LYS A 133 -29.12 72.53 -40.92
N GLY A 134 -29.47 71.30 -41.31
CA GLY A 134 -29.15 70.68 -42.62
C GLY A 134 -27.85 69.86 -42.62
N GLY A 135 -27.79 68.63 -43.12
CA GLY A 135 -28.75 67.75 -43.76
C GLY A 135 -27.95 66.52 -44.19
N GLY A 136 -28.52 65.32 -44.07
CA GLY A 136 -27.93 64.09 -44.61
C GLY A 136 -28.09 62.88 -43.69
N GLY A 137 -29.06 62.01 -44.01
CA GLY A 137 -29.13 60.62 -43.57
C GLY A 137 -29.84 60.35 -42.24
N GLY A 138 -31.16 60.15 -42.26
CA GLY A 138 -31.91 59.49 -41.17
C GLY A 138 -31.44 58.04 -40.98
N LYS A 139 -31.12 57.63 -39.74
CA LYS A 139 -32.00 57.01 -38.71
C LYS A 139 -32.45 55.59 -39.08
N GLY A 140 -32.32 54.57 -38.23
CA GLY A 140 -31.88 54.44 -36.83
C GLY A 140 -31.81 52.92 -36.54
N GLY A 141 -30.94 52.41 -35.68
CA GLY A 141 -30.95 52.69 -34.25
C GLY A 141 -32.03 51.83 -33.59
N GLY A 142 -31.66 50.63 -33.14
CA GLY A 142 -32.58 49.75 -32.43
C GLY A 142 -31.89 48.56 -31.80
N GLY A 143 -31.80 48.59 -30.47
CA GLY A 143 -32.00 47.41 -29.62
C GLY A 143 -30.86 46.42 -29.49
N GLY A 144 -30.65 45.98 -28.26
CA GLY A 144 -29.76 44.87 -27.95
C GLY A 144 -30.17 43.59 -28.66
N GLY A 145 -29.18 42.74 -28.86
CA GLY A 145 -29.35 41.38 -29.30
C GLY A 145 -28.05 40.66 -29.05
N VAL A 146 -28.06 39.74 -28.09
CA VAL A 146 -27.13 38.63 -28.06
C VAL A 146 -27.06 38.08 -29.49
N ASN A 147 -25.84 37.87 -30.02
CA ASN A 147 -25.61 37.34 -31.36
C ASN A 147 -26.62 36.22 -31.64
N THR A 148 -27.35 36.27 -32.75
CA THR A 148 -28.47 35.36 -33.05
C THR A 148 -28.07 33.89 -32.96
N LYS A 149 -26.81 33.54 -33.26
CA LYS A 149 -26.28 32.18 -33.04
C LYS A 149 -26.13 31.81 -31.56
N THR A 150 -25.76 32.77 -30.72
CA THR A 150 -25.62 32.63 -29.28
C THR A 150 -26.99 32.59 -28.60
N GLN A 151 -27.95 33.43 -29.01
CA GLN A 151 -29.32 33.38 -28.50
C GLN A 151 -30.01 32.05 -28.86
N ILE A 152 -29.80 31.52 -30.07
CA ILE A 152 -30.33 30.20 -30.46
C ILE A 152 -29.70 29.06 -29.65
N LYS A 153 -28.44 29.18 -29.23
CA LYS A 153 -27.79 28.19 -28.33
C LYS A 153 -28.34 28.29 -26.91
N ILE A 154 -28.50 29.51 -26.39
CA ILE A 154 -29.10 29.77 -25.07
C ILE A 154 -30.55 29.26 -25.04
N ASP A 155 -31.36 29.54 -26.06
CA ASP A 155 -32.75 29.07 -26.15
C ASP A 155 -32.85 27.54 -26.29
N ASN A 156 -31.89 26.90 -26.97
CA ASN A 156 -31.81 25.43 -27.03
C ASN A 156 -31.42 24.82 -25.68
N VAL A 157 -30.51 25.45 -24.93
CA VAL A 157 -30.14 25.02 -23.57
C VAL A 157 -31.32 25.19 -22.60
N MET A 158 -32.02 26.33 -22.65
CA MET A 158 -33.20 26.58 -21.83
C MET A 158 -34.37 25.64 -22.16
N ARG A 159 -34.52 25.21 -23.42
CA ARG A 159 -35.48 24.16 -23.81
C ARG A 159 -35.12 22.78 -23.29
N ILE A 160 -33.85 22.40 -23.41
CA ILE A 160 -33.34 21.12 -22.87
C ILE A 160 -33.51 21.08 -21.35
N MET A 161 -33.33 22.22 -20.66
CA MET A 161 -33.54 22.36 -19.21
C MET A 161 -35.02 22.29 -18.80
N ASN A 162 -35.95 22.58 -19.71
CA ASN A 162 -37.40 22.47 -19.49
C ASN A 162 -37.98 21.11 -19.97
N GLY A 163 -37.14 20.16 -20.37
CA GLY A 163 -37.57 18.83 -20.83
C GLY A 163 -38.00 18.77 -22.30
N GLU A 164 -37.70 19.78 -23.12
CA GLU A 164 -37.99 19.81 -24.56
C GLU A 164 -36.79 19.37 -25.42
N ALA A 165 -37.05 18.65 -26.52
CA ALA A 165 -36.03 18.19 -27.45
C ALA A 165 -35.45 19.32 -28.33
N ALA A 166 -34.13 19.30 -28.58
CA ALA A 166 -33.47 20.21 -29.52
C ALA A 166 -33.85 19.90 -30.98
N LYS A 167 -34.05 20.94 -31.81
CA LYS A 167 -34.29 20.76 -33.25
C LYS A 167 -32.98 20.44 -33.98
N SER A 168 -32.81 19.18 -34.41
CA SER A 168 -31.95 18.89 -35.57
C SER A 168 -32.46 17.66 -36.35
N ASN A 169 -32.54 17.81 -37.67
CA ASN A 169 -32.80 16.73 -38.62
C ASN A 169 -31.52 15.90 -38.79
N THR A 170 -31.23 14.96 -37.88
CA THR A 170 -30.70 13.61 -38.18
C THR A 170 -30.34 12.85 -36.90
N LEU A 171 -30.83 11.60 -36.86
CA LEU A 171 -30.37 10.44 -36.08
C LEU A 171 -30.32 10.51 -34.54
N LYS A 172 -31.16 9.64 -33.96
CA LYS A 172 -31.30 9.26 -32.55
C LYS A 172 -29.95 9.10 -31.81
N LYS A 173 -29.74 9.90 -30.75
CA LYS A 173 -28.86 9.59 -29.61
C LYS A 173 -29.34 10.37 -28.38
N VAL A 174 -29.23 9.70 -27.22
CA VAL A 174 -29.70 10.07 -25.87
C VAL A 174 -29.46 11.56 -25.55
N GLN A 175 -30.51 12.24 -25.05
CA GLN A 175 -30.51 13.68 -24.82
C GLN A 175 -29.79 14.04 -23.52
N VAL A 176 -28.96 15.09 -23.58
CA VAL A 176 -28.21 15.65 -22.45
C VAL A 176 -29.14 16.21 -21.35
N GLY A 177 -30.40 16.55 -21.68
CA GLY A 177 -31.42 17.01 -20.73
C GLY A 177 -31.82 15.98 -19.68
N ASP A 178 -31.86 14.69 -20.05
CA ASP A 178 -32.19 13.60 -19.12
C ASP A 178 -31.12 13.46 -18.02
N ARG A 179 -29.87 13.87 -18.28
CA ARG A 179 -28.78 13.84 -17.29
C ARG A 179 -28.89 14.95 -16.25
N ALA A 180 -29.28 16.16 -16.65
CA ALA A 180 -29.42 17.29 -15.73
C ALA A 180 -30.62 17.14 -14.79
N VAL A 181 -31.76 16.67 -15.31
CA VAL A 181 -32.95 16.34 -14.50
C VAL A 181 -32.63 15.16 -13.55
N GLY A 182 -31.95 14.12 -14.04
CA GLY A 182 -31.49 13.01 -13.20
C GLY A 182 -30.49 13.42 -12.11
N TRP A 183 -29.66 14.45 -12.32
CA TRP A 183 -28.76 14.99 -11.30
C TRP A 183 -29.50 15.78 -10.21
N LEU A 184 -30.54 16.53 -10.59
CA LEU A 184 -31.37 17.29 -9.65
C LEU A 184 -32.25 16.36 -8.80
N GLU A 185 -32.79 15.27 -9.37
CA GLU A 185 -33.48 14.21 -8.62
C GLU A 185 -32.54 13.46 -7.67
N ALA A 186 -31.26 13.34 -8.02
CA ALA A 186 -30.23 12.70 -7.20
C ALA A 186 -29.67 13.58 -6.07
N LEU A 187 -30.12 14.83 -5.95
CA LEU A 187 -29.85 15.71 -4.79
C LEU A 187 -30.76 15.40 -3.59
N GLU A 188 -31.76 14.52 -3.72
CA GLU A 188 -32.61 14.11 -2.59
C GLU A 188 -31.83 13.25 -1.57
N PRO A 189 -32.14 13.38 -0.26
CA PRO A 189 -31.52 12.58 0.78
C PRO A 189 -31.66 11.07 0.50
N GLY A 190 -30.54 10.36 0.41
CA GLY A 190 -30.51 8.91 0.21
C GLY A 190 -30.39 8.42 -1.25
N LYS A 191 -30.43 9.31 -2.26
CA LYS A 191 -30.20 8.94 -3.67
C LYS A 191 -28.74 9.06 -4.08
N ASN A 192 -28.26 8.19 -4.97
CA ASN A 192 -26.88 8.22 -5.47
C ASN A 192 -26.72 9.27 -6.57
N LEU A 193 -25.75 10.17 -6.39
CA LEU A 193 -25.42 11.20 -7.39
C LEU A 193 -24.51 10.56 -8.44
N VAL A 194 -24.67 10.97 -9.70
CA VAL A 194 -23.77 10.54 -10.78
C VAL A 194 -22.38 11.10 -10.52
N LEU A 195 -21.35 10.26 -10.64
CA LEU A 195 -19.94 10.61 -10.40
C LEU A 195 -19.47 11.84 -11.19
N ASP A 196 -20.08 12.11 -12.34
CA ASP A 196 -19.74 13.17 -13.29
C ASP A 196 -20.52 14.49 -13.09
N ALA A 197 -21.30 14.61 -12.02
CA ALA A 197 -21.98 15.87 -11.70
C ALA A 197 -20.95 16.99 -11.38
N PRO A 198 -21.27 18.27 -11.66
CA PRO A 198 -20.45 19.42 -11.27
C PRO A 198 -20.14 19.45 -9.77
N TRP A 199 -18.96 19.97 -9.40
CA TRP A 199 -18.49 20.01 -8.01
C TRP A 199 -19.43 20.82 -7.09
N GLU A 200 -20.12 21.82 -7.63
CA GLU A 200 -21.14 22.62 -6.95
C GLU A 200 -22.32 21.76 -6.50
N LEU A 201 -22.79 20.85 -7.36
CA LEU A 201 -23.90 19.93 -7.04
C LEU A 201 -23.48 18.86 -6.05
N GLN A 202 -22.23 18.40 -6.13
CA GLN A 202 -21.68 17.46 -5.17
C GLN A 202 -21.57 18.07 -3.77
N LEU A 203 -21.07 19.31 -3.67
CA LEU A 203 -21.02 20.05 -2.41
C LEU A 203 -22.44 20.27 -1.84
N ALA A 204 -23.37 20.69 -2.69
CA ALA A 204 -24.77 20.90 -2.30
C ALA A 204 -25.44 19.62 -1.77
N LYS A 205 -25.13 18.45 -2.35
CA LYS A 205 -25.64 17.17 -1.86
C LYS A 205 -25.14 16.85 -0.44
N GLU A 206 -23.86 17.03 -0.17
CA GLU A 206 -23.30 16.76 1.16
C GLU A 206 -23.85 17.77 2.19
N MET A 207 -24.05 19.04 1.78
CA MET A 207 -24.76 20.03 2.60
C MET A 207 -26.21 19.60 2.90
N GLY A 208 -26.94 19.10 1.91
CA GLY A 208 -28.31 18.57 2.07
C GLY A 208 -28.39 17.36 3.00
N THR A 209 -27.37 16.48 2.95
CA THR A 209 -27.27 15.34 3.86
C THR A 209 -27.00 15.79 5.30
N ALA A 210 -26.06 16.73 5.50
CA ALA A 210 -25.78 17.36 6.78
C ALA A 210 -27.01 18.08 7.35
N ALA A 211 -27.72 18.81 6.50
CA ALA A 211 -28.97 19.49 6.80
C ALA A 211 -30.08 18.54 7.28
N GLY A 212 -30.27 17.40 6.60
CA GLY A 212 -31.22 16.37 7.04
C GLY A 212 -30.90 15.85 8.45
N GLN A 213 -29.61 15.69 8.76
CA GLN A 213 -29.17 15.30 10.10
C GLN A 213 -29.36 16.42 11.13
N LEU A 214 -29.22 17.68 10.73
CA LEU A 214 -29.54 18.87 11.54
C LEU A 214 -31.05 19.02 11.80
N ALA A 215 -31.92 18.49 10.95
CA ALA A 215 -33.37 18.52 11.14
C ALA A 215 -33.91 17.39 12.06
N LYS A 216 -33.20 16.26 12.20
CA LYS A 216 -33.65 15.13 13.05
C LYS A 216 -33.88 15.55 14.52
N LYS A 217 -35.01 15.14 15.10
CA LYS A 217 -35.31 15.33 16.54
C LYS A 217 -34.37 14.48 17.40
N LYS A 218 -34.15 14.89 18.65
CA LYS A 218 -33.22 14.23 19.60
C LYS A 218 -33.51 12.72 19.77
N SER A 219 -34.77 12.31 19.77
CA SER A 219 -35.22 10.91 19.90
C SER A 219 -34.98 10.06 18.64
N ASP A 220 -34.99 10.66 17.44
CA ASP A 220 -34.71 9.94 16.19
C ASP A 220 -33.21 9.89 15.89
N GLY A 221 -32.43 10.83 16.43
CA GLY A 221 -30.98 10.85 16.30
C GLY A 221 -30.28 9.66 16.99
N ASP A 222 -30.90 9.05 18.00
CA ASP A 222 -30.42 7.86 18.70
C ASP A 222 -30.56 6.56 17.89
N LYS A 223 -31.32 6.57 16.79
CA LYS A 223 -31.40 5.42 15.85
C LYS A 223 -30.16 5.30 14.97
N ASP A 224 -29.48 6.41 14.69
CA ASP A 224 -28.22 6.39 13.93
C ASP A 224 -27.06 6.06 14.89
N SER A 225 -26.08 5.26 14.43
CA SER A 225 -24.86 5.04 15.21
C SER A 225 -24.05 6.34 15.35
N GLU A 226 -23.24 6.45 16.41
CA GLU A 226 -22.34 7.60 16.59
C GLU A 226 -21.36 7.76 15.41
N GLU A 227 -20.87 6.64 14.89
CA GLU A 227 -20.00 6.61 13.72
C GLU A 227 -20.69 7.20 12.48
N ALA A 228 -21.94 6.81 12.22
CA ALA A 228 -22.71 7.33 11.09
C ALA A 228 -22.85 8.86 11.18
N ARG A 229 -23.06 9.39 12.39
CA ARG A 229 -23.17 10.84 12.60
C ARG A 229 -21.85 11.57 12.33
N TYR A 230 -20.72 10.99 12.76
CA TYR A 230 -19.38 11.55 12.50
C TYR A 230 -18.98 11.46 11.02
N LYS A 231 -19.43 10.41 10.33
CA LYS A 231 -19.19 10.22 8.90
C LYS A 231 -19.75 11.37 8.07
N THR A 232 -20.96 11.86 8.39
CA THR A 232 -21.56 13.01 7.71
C THR A 232 -20.72 14.28 7.88
N VAL A 233 -20.17 14.52 9.07
CA VAL A 233 -19.26 15.66 9.32
C VAL A 233 -18.03 15.58 8.41
N ARG A 234 -17.41 14.39 8.33
CA ARG A 234 -16.21 14.18 7.50
C ARG A 234 -16.50 14.27 6.00
N ASN A 235 -17.64 13.74 5.53
CA ASN A 235 -18.03 13.84 4.13
C ASN A 235 -18.20 15.31 3.70
N LEU A 236 -18.90 16.13 4.49
CA LEU A 236 -19.09 17.55 4.17
C LEU A 236 -17.77 18.32 4.22
N ALA A 237 -16.93 18.05 5.22
CA ALA A 237 -15.60 18.66 5.30
C ALA A 237 -14.75 18.34 4.06
N ASP A 238 -14.72 17.09 3.62
CA ASP A 238 -13.97 16.70 2.43
C ASP A 238 -14.53 17.33 1.14
N ALA A 239 -15.85 17.45 1.03
CA ALA A 239 -16.49 18.07 -0.13
C ALA A 239 -16.15 19.56 -0.26
N VAL A 240 -16.14 20.30 0.84
CA VAL A 240 -15.73 21.73 0.88
C VAL A 240 -14.32 21.91 0.33
N VAL A 241 -13.42 21.03 0.75
CA VAL A 241 -11.98 21.13 0.45
C VAL A 241 -11.70 20.74 -0.98
N ILE A 242 -12.31 19.65 -1.44
CA ILE A 242 -12.18 19.21 -2.83
C ILE A 242 -12.74 20.29 -3.74
N PHE A 243 -13.89 20.88 -3.42
CA PHE A 243 -14.44 22.00 -4.17
C PHE A 243 -13.44 23.17 -4.25
N GLU A 244 -12.87 23.60 -3.13
CA GLU A 244 -11.86 24.67 -3.08
C GLU A 244 -10.63 24.35 -3.95
N THR A 245 -10.04 23.17 -3.80
CA THR A 245 -8.85 22.76 -4.57
C THR A 245 -9.15 22.69 -6.06
N GLN A 246 -10.30 22.13 -6.45
CA GLN A 246 -10.72 22.03 -7.84
C GLN A 246 -10.99 23.41 -8.45
N TYR A 247 -11.56 24.33 -7.68
CA TYR A 247 -11.78 25.71 -8.10
C TYR A 247 -10.45 26.41 -8.36
N LYS A 248 -9.50 26.38 -7.42
CA LYS A 248 -8.16 27.00 -7.57
C LYS A 248 -7.43 26.48 -8.80
N MET A 249 -7.39 25.15 -8.96
CA MET A 249 -6.74 24.53 -10.13
C MET A 249 -7.41 24.92 -11.44
N ARG A 250 -8.74 24.97 -11.47
CA ARG A 250 -9.49 25.27 -12.69
C ARG A 250 -9.35 26.71 -13.15
N TYR A 251 -9.30 27.66 -12.21
CA TYR A 251 -9.21 29.09 -12.53
C TYR A 251 -7.79 29.66 -12.43
N GLY A 252 -6.80 28.84 -12.07
CA GLY A 252 -5.42 29.26 -11.93
C GLY A 252 -5.23 30.36 -10.87
N VAL A 253 -6.06 30.35 -9.82
CA VAL A 253 -6.04 31.35 -8.74
C VAL A 253 -5.46 30.75 -7.47
N GLU A 254 -4.61 31.51 -6.77
CA GLU A 254 -4.07 31.11 -5.46
C GLU A 254 -5.11 31.33 -4.34
N GLU A 255 -5.85 32.42 -4.43
CA GLU A 255 -6.91 32.79 -3.48
C GLU A 255 -8.31 32.62 -4.10
N LEU A 256 -9.25 32.16 -3.29
CA LEU A 256 -10.64 32.01 -3.70
C LEU A 256 -11.38 33.35 -3.60
N PRO A 257 -12.24 33.69 -4.57
CA PRO A 257 -13.22 34.76 -4.37
C PRO A 257 -14.20 34.39 -3.22
N PRO A 258 -14.88 35.37 -2.61
CA PRO A 258 -15.88 35.11 -1.58
C PRO A 258 -17.11 34.40 -2.20
N LEU A 259 -17.06 33.07 -2.24
CA LEU A 259 -18.13 32.23 -2.76
C LEU A 259 -19.16 31.96 -1.67
N GLN A 260 -20.38 32.46 -1.84
CA GLN A 260 -21.48 32.27 -0.88
C GLN A 260 -21.74 30.79 -0.56
N ILE A 261 -21.69 29.90 -1.57
CA ILE A 261 -21.87 28.46 -1.37
C ILE A 261 -20.84 27.86 -0.40
N LEU A 262 -19.59 28.34 -0.41
CA LEU A 262 -18.55 27.91 0.53
C LEU A 262 -18.78 28.49 1.93
N ALA A 263 -19.24 29.73 2.03
CA ALA A 263 -19.60 30.35 3.30
C ALA A 263 -20.74 29.57 3.98
N ASP A 264 -21.81 29.28 3.24
CA ASP A 264 -22.92 28.45 3.71
C ASP A 264 -22.48 27.03 4.06
N ALA A 265 -21.64 26.39 3.24
CA ALA A 265 -21.13 25.05 3.53
C ALA A 265 -20.33 25.00 4.83
N ARG A 266 -19.46 25.99 5.06
CA ARG A 266 -18.69 26.13 6.30
C ARG A 266 -19.59 26.39 7.50
N HIS A 267 -20.64 27.21 7.35
CA HIS A 267 -21.63 27.44 8.40
C HIS A 267 -22.40 26.17 8.77
N VAL A 268 -22.91 25.43 7.77
CA VAL A 268 -23.61 24.15 7.97
C VAL A 268 -22.69 23.13 8.66
N LEU A 269 -21.42 23.06 8.26
CA LEU A 269 -20.43 22.19 8.89
C LEU A 269 -20.21 22.55 10.37
N ALA A 270 -20.10 23.85 10.70
CA ALA A 270 -19.95 24.31 12.07
C ALA A 270 -21.17 23.94 12.95
N ALA A 271 -22.38 24.19 12.45
CA ALA A 271 -23.61 23.81 13.15
C ALA A 271 -23.72 22.29 13.35
N LEU A 272 -23.36 21.51 12.33
CA LEU A 272 -23.37 20.05 12.41
C LEU A 272 -22.40 19.54 13.49
N LYS A 273 -21.16 20.06 13.55
CA LYS A 273 -20.17 19.70 14.56
C LYS A 273 -20.72 19.86 15.97
N VAL A 274 -21.40 20.98 16.26
CA VAL A 274 -22.02 21.24 17.56
C VAL A 274 -23.14 20.23 17.84
N LYS A 275 -24.06 20.00 16.90
CA LYS A 275 -25.20 19.11 17.09
C LYS A 275 -24.78 17.67 17.41
N VAL A 276 -23.79 17.15 16.70
CA VAL A 276 -23.32 15.77 16.88
C VAL A 276 -22.23 15.63 17.95
N LYS A 277 -21.85 16.74 18.61
CA LYS A 277 -20.75 16.79 19.59
C LYS A 277 -19.45 16.24 19.00
N PHE A 278 -19.14 16.62 17.76
CA PHE A 278 -17.94 16.18 17.07
C PHE A 278 -16.70 16.83 17.68
N THR A 279 -15.76 16.00 18.11
CA THR A 279 -14.39 16.41 18.44
C THR A 279 -13.42 15.51 17.68
N VAL A 280 -12.33 16.09 17.20
CA VAL A 280 -11.20 15.39 16.59
C VAL A 280 -10.66 14.36 17.58
N HIS A 281 -10.47 14.72 18.85
CA HIS A 281 -9.99 13.77 19.88
C HIS A 281 -10.87 12.51 19.96
N LYS A 282 -12.20 12.68 20.01
CA LYS A 282 -13.13 11.54 20.10
C LYS A 282 -13.21 10.76 18.78
N CYS A 283 -13.08 11.45 17.64
CA CYS A 283 -12.98 10.81 16.32
C CYS A 283 -11.73 9.92 16.24
N LEU A 284 -10.56 10.42 16.63
CA LEU A 284 -9.30 9.65 16.64
C LEU A 284 -9.39 8.43 17.55
N ARG A 285 -10.00 8.59 18.74
CA ARG A 285 -10.09 7.54 19.75
C ARG A 285 -11.07 6.44 19.39
N LYS A 286 -12.28 6.79 18.93
CA LYS A 286 -13.37 5.83 18.71
C LYS A 286 -13.60 5.46 17.25
N HIS A 287 -13.35 6.38 16.33
CA HIS A 287 -13.70 6.24 14.90
C HIS A 287 -12.50 6.55 13.98
N PRO A 288 -11.33 5.92 14.19
CA PRO A 288 -10.11 6.23 13.44
C PRO A 288 -10.22 5.93 11.93
N ALA A 289 -11.16 5.07 11.50
CA ALA A 289 -11.46 4.80 10.08
C ALA A 289 -11.92 6.04 9.30
N LEU A 290 -12.47 7.04 10.01
CA LEU A 290 -12.87 8.31 9.41
C LEU A 290 -11.68 9.22 9.07
N LEU A 291 -10.43 8.81 9.38
CA LEU A 291 -9.21 9.48 8.91
C LEU A 291 -8.85 9.12 7.47
N SER A 292 -8.99 7.84 7.11
CA SER A 292 -8.48 7.28 5.86
C SER A 292 -9.49 7.31 4.73
N SER A 293 -10.80 7.28 5.02
CA SER A 293 -11.83 7.27 3.99
C SER A 293 -13.11 7.98 4.43
N SER A 294 -13.46 9.06 3.73
CA SER A 294 -14.85 9.50 3.65
C SER A 294 -15.51 8.77 2.47
N GLN A 295 -16.83 8.57 2.55
CA GLN A 295 -17.57 8.06 1.39
C GLN A 295 -17.49 9.03 0.21
N PHE A 296 -17.25 10.31 0.46
CA PHE A 296 -17.01 11.29 -0.58
C PHE A 296 -15.70 10.99 -1.33
N LYS A 297 -14.57 10.91 -0.63
CA LYS A 297 -13.27 10.57 -1.24
C LYS A 297 -13.29 9.21 -1.94
N ALA A 298 -13.91 8.19 -1.32
CA ALA A 298 -14.02 6.86 -1.91
C ALA A 298 -14.80 6.86 -3.24
N ARG A 299 -15.89 7.64 -3.33
CA ARG A 299 -16.64 7.82 -4.59
C ARG A 299 -15.76 8.38 -5.70
N HIS A 300 -14.89 9.33 -5.38
CA HIS A 300 -14.07 10.02 -6.39
C HIS A 300 -12.66 9.44 -6.58
N ALA A 301 -12.34 8.29 -5.97
CA ALA A 301 -10.98 7.73 -5.97
C ALA A 301 -10.39 7.53 -7.39
N SER A 302 -11.20 7.15 -8.37
CA SER A 302 -10.76 6.99 -9.78
C SER A 302 -10.47 8.31 -10.50
N LYS A 303 -11.02 9.43 -10.02
CA LYS A 303 -10.79 10.78 -10.57
C LYS A 303 -9.55 11.46 -9.98
N PHE A 304 -9.10 10.99 -8.83
CA PHE A 304 -7.95 11.51 -8.09
C PHE A 304 -6.73 10.60 -8.15
N LEU A 305 -6.79 9.51 -8.92
CA LEU A 305 -5.65 8.62 -9.05
C LEU A 305 -4.54 9.38 -9.81
N GLN A 306 -3.54 9.81 -9.06
CA GLN A 306 -2.31 10.44 -9.54
C GLN A 306 -1.13 9.59 -9.09
N PRO A 307 -0.02 9.58 -9.85
CA PRO A 307 1.21 8.99 -9.35
C PRO A 307 1.61 9.63 -8.02
N TYR A 308 2.15 8.82 -7.12
CA TYR A 308 2.75 9.32 -5.89
C TYR A 308 3.88 10.30 -6.24
N PRO A 309 4.03 11.45 -5.56
CA PRO A 309 5.18 12.34 -5.67
C PRO A 309 6.55 11.65 -5.77
N SER A 310 6.80 10.60 -5.00
CA SER A 310 8.04 9.81 -5.09
C SER A 310 8.20 9.08 -6.43
N GLN A 311 7.11 8.60 -7.03
CA GLN A 311 7.10 8.03 -8.38
C GLN A 311 7.47 9.10 -9.42
N VAL A 312 6.90 10.29 -9.31
CA VAL A 312 7.23 11.43 -10.19
C VAL A 312 8.68 11.86 -10.05
N GLN A 313 9.17 11.96 -8.80
CA GLN A 313 10.57 12.28 -8.51
C GLN A 313 11.53 11.23 -9.07
N LEU A 314 11.20 9.94 -8.93
CA LEU A 314 11.97 8.85 -9.53
C LEU A 314 12.04 9.01 -11.05
N PHE A 315 10.90 9.17 -11.72
CA PHE A 315 10.87 9.35 -13.17
C PHE A 315 11.73 10.53 -13.62
N LYS A 316 11.64 11.66 -12.92
CA LYS A 316 12.47 12.85 -13.20
C LYS A 316 13.96 12.58 -12.99
N ALA A 317 14.34 11.89 -11.91
CA ALA A 317 15.73 11.58 -11.60
C ALA A 317 16.35 10.66 -12.65
N VAL A 318 15.69 9.54 -12.98
CA VAL A 318 16.22 8.56 -13.96
C VAL A 318 16.25 9.13 -15.39
N ALA A 319 15.29 10.02 -15.72
CA ALA A 319 15.22 10.67 -17.03
C ALA A 319 16.27 11.76 -17.27
N ARG A 320 17.06 12.16 -16.25
CA ARG A 320 18.13 13.15 -16.44
C ARG A 320 19.13 12.66 -17.50
N PRO A 321 19.70 13.56 -18.31
CA PRO A 321 20.75 13.21 -19.26
C PRO A 321 21.95 12.54 -18.56
N GLY A 322 22.63 11.64 -19.27
CA GLY A 322 23.81 10.95 -18.76
C GLY A 322 23.53 9.78 -17.80
N PRO A 323 24.60 9.19 -17.23
CA PRO A 323 24.51 8.14 -16.24
C PRO A 323 23.77 8.61 -14.98
N GLN A 324 22.88 7.77 -14.44
CA GLN A 324 22.09 8.02 -13.24
C GLN A 324 21.95 6.74 -12.41
N LEU A 325 22.33 6.80 -11.14
CA LEU A 325 22.03 5.83 -10.10
C LEU A 325 21.05 6.46 -9.11
N VAL A 326 19.86 5.89 -9.00
CA VAL A 326 18.82 6.42 -8.11
C VAL A 326 18.54 5.44 -6.98
N LEU A 327 18.78 5.88 -5.74
CA LEU A 327 18.46 5.15 -4.52
C LEU A 327 17.08 5.60 -4.03
N LEU A 328 16.08 4.74 -4.15
CA LEU A 328 14.71 5.01 -3.70
C LEU A 328 14.41 4.26 -2.41
N ARG A 329 14.41 4.99 -1.29
CA ARG A 329 13.89 4.52 -0.01
C ARG A 329 12.40 4.74 0.04
N SER A 330 11.63 3.70 -0.27
CA SER A 330 10.16 3.77 -0.30
C SER A 330 9.50 2.62 0.45
N PRO A 331 8.61 2.90 1.41
CA PRO A 331 7.89 1.87 2.15
C PRO A 331 7.02 0.95 1.26
N PRO A 332 6.55 -0.21 1.77
CA PRO A 332 5.52 -1.00 1.10
C PRO A 332 4.23 -0.20 0.87
N ASP A 333 3.43 -0.61 -0.12
CA ASP A 333 2.15 0.04 -0.52
C ASP A 333 2.28 1.44 -1.18
N THR A 334 3.50 1.87 -1.52
CA THR A 334 3.76 3.15 -2.21
C THR A 334 3.86 3.03 -3.73
N GLY A 335 3.46 1.88 -4.28
CA GLY A 335 3.49 1.63 -5.73
C GLY A 335 4.88 1.56 -6.34
N LYS A 336 5.93 1.25 -5.56
CA LYS A 336 7.32 1.13 -6.04
C LYS A 336 7.46 0.13 -7.20
N THR A 337 6.93 -1.08 -7.05
CA THR A 337 6.99 -2.12 -8.08
C THR A 337 6.14 -1.77 -9.31
N SER A 338 5.03 -1.05 -9.12
CA SER A 338 4.14 -0.63 -10.22
C SER A 338 4.81 0.33 -11.21
N LEU A 339 5.97 0.90 -10.85
CA LEU A 339 6.79 1.75 -11.71
C LEU A 339 7.43 0.98 -12.88
N ALA A 340 7.82 -0.28 -12.64
CA ALA A 340 8.63 -1.03 -13.58
C ALA A 340 7.94 -1.22 -14.95
N PRO A 341 6.65 -1.62 -15.02
CA PRO A 341 5.95 -1.74 -16.30
C PRO A 341 5.77 -0.41 -17.07
N ALA A 342 5.90 0.75 -16.41
CA ALA A 342 5.73 2.05 -17.04
C ALA A 342 7.04 2.62 -17.63
N LEU A 343 8.21 2.21 -17.12
CA LEU A 343 9.51 2.71 -17.59
C LEU A 343 9.80 2.51 -19.09
N PRO A 344 9.33 1.45 -19.78
CA PRO A 344 9.48 1.36 -21.22
C PRO A 344 8.86 2.54 -21.99
N GLU A 345 7.90 3.27 -21.43
CA GLU A 345 7.42 4.52 -22.05
C GLU A 345 8.38 5.69 -21.85
N LEU A 346 9.06 5.74 -20.70
CA LEU A 346 10.04 6.79 -20.42
C LEU A 346 11.26 6.65 -21.33
N PHE A 347 11.66 5.40 -21.62
CA PHE A 347 12.82 5.08 -22.46
C PHE A 347 12.42 4.24 -23.70
N PRO A 348 11.85 4.85 -24.75
CA PRO A 348 11.40 4.14 -25.96
C PRO A 348 12.52 3.31 -26.62
N GLU A 349 13.73 3.87 -26.64
CA GLU A 349 14.91 3.31 -27.32
C GLU A 349 15.77 2.37 -26.44
N HIS A 350 15.40 2.18 -25.17
CA HIS A 350 16.17 1.35 -24.23
C HIS A 350 15.43 0.05 -23.90
N ARG A 351 16.20 -0.94 -23.46
CA ARG A 351 15.69 -2.15 -22.81
C ARG A 351 15.60 -1.88 -21.30
N VAL A 352 14.54 -2.36 -20.68
CA VAL A 352 14.37 -2.26 -19.22
C VAL A 352 14.59 -3.65 -18.60
N VAL A 353 15.38 -3.73 -17.54
CA VAL A 353 15.57 -4.95 -16.74
C VAL A 353 14.96 -4.70 -15.37
N PHE A 354 14.10 -5.60 -14.92
CA PHE A 354 13.54 -5.61 -13.57
C PHE A 354 13.98 -6.89 -12.87
N CYS A 355 14.72 -6.71 -11.78
CA CYS A 355 15.23 -7.77 -10.93
C CYS A 355 14.51 -7.73 -9.57
N CYS A 356 13.92 -8.85 -9.18
CA CYS A 356 13.40 -9.05 -7.84
C CYS A 356 13.57 -10.53 -7.44
N LEU A 357 13.86 -10.79 -6.17
CA LEU A 357 13.91 -12.16 -5.66
C LEU A 357 12.54 -12.83 -5.67
N ALA A 358 11.51 -12.04 -5.33
CA ALA A 358 10.17 -12.57 -5.15
C ALA A 358 9.55 -13.00 -6.50
N ARG A 359 9.49 -14.31 -6.75
CA ARG A 359 8.87 -14.88 -7.97
C ARG A 359 7.45 -14.35 -8.20
N ARG A 360 6.66 -14.18 -7.14
CA ARG A 360 5.30 -13.61 -7.24
C ARG A 360 5.29 -12.16 -7.74
N VAL A 361 6.25 -11.35 -7.31
CA VAL A 361 6.41 -9.95 -7.78
C VAL A 361 6.79 -9.94 -9.26
N ASN A 362 7.71 -10.82 -9.67
CA ASN A 362 8.08 -10.99 -11.08
C ASN A 362 6.86 -11.39 -11.94
N LEU A 363 6.02 -12.33 -11.46
CA LEU A 363 4.79 -12.74 -12.12
C LEU A 363 3.77 -11.58 -12.22
N GLU A 364 3.62 -10.76 -11.18
CA GLU A 364 2.72 -9.59 -11.20
C GLU A 364 3.19 -8.51 -12.20
N VAL A 365 4.51 -8.26 -12.29
CA VAL A 365 5.10 -7.37 -13.28
C VAL A 365 4.87 -7.90 -14.69
N ALA A 366 5.13 -9.20 -14.92
CA ALA A 366 4.88 -9.87 -16.19
C ALA A 366 3.40 -9.81 -16.61
N GLN A 367 2.47 -10.06 -15.68
CA GLN A 367 1.04 -9.96 -15.92
C GLN A 367 0.65 -8.53 -16.32
N THR A 368 1.24 -7.52 -15.67
CA THR A 368 0.98 -6.11 -15.98
C THR A 368 1.49 -5.74 -17.38
N LEU A 369 2.71 -6.17 -17.74
CA LEU A 369 3.28 -5.99 -19.08
C LEU A 369 2.41 -6.63 -20.16
N TYR A 370 1.92 -7.86 -19.90
CA TYR A 370 1.04 -8.56 -20.81
C TYR A 370 -0.25 -7.77 -21.08
N ASN A 371 -0.91 -7.31 -20.01
CA ASN A 371 -2.16 -6.55 -20.10
C ASN A 371 -1.98 -5.15 -20.72
N MET A 372 -0.78 -4.55 -20.61
CA MET A 372 -0.42 -3.30 -21.28
C MET A 372 0.00 -3.49 -22.75
N GLY A 373 0.16 -4.74 -23.21
CA GLY A 373 0.63 -5.06 -24.56
C GLY A 373 2.11 -4.73 -24.79
N ILE A 374 2.92 -4.72 -23.74
CA ILE A 374 4.36 -4.45 -23.81
C ILE A 374 5.11 -5.79 -23.98
N PRO A 375 5.84 -6.02 -25.09
CA PRO A 375 6.63 -7.23 -25.28
C PRO A 375 7.71 -7.38 -24.21
N PHE A 376 7.85 -8.57 -23.63
CA PHE A 376 8.78 -8.83 -22.54
C PHE A 376 9.36 -10.24 -22.58
N ALA A 377 10.45 -10.47 -21.86
CA ALA A 377 11.04 -11.78 -21.65
C ALA A 377 11.18 -12.07 -20.14
N TRP A 378 11.02 -13.34 -19.79
CA TRP A 378 11.32 -13.88 -18.47
C TRP A 378 12.74 -14.43 -18.47
N VAL A 379 13.57 -14.05 -17.51
CA VAL A 379 14.95 -14.51 -17.38
C VAL A 379 15.12 -15.20 -16.04
N HIS A 380 15.45 -16.49 -16.07
CA HIS A 380 15.61 -17.28 -14.85
C HIS A 380 16.61 -18.38 -15.09
N ASN A 381 17.48 -18.65 -14.11
CA ASN A 381 18.56 -19.62 -14.25
C ASN A 381 19.34 -19.45 -15.57
N GLN A 382 19.68 -18.20 -15.91
CA GLN A 382 20.39 -17.83 -17.15
C GLN A 382 19.68 -18.27 -18.46
N GLN A 383 18.37 -18.52 -18.40
CA GLN A 383 17.54 -18.83 -19.55
C GLN A 383 16.53 -17.71 -19.82
N ILE A 384 16.46 -17.29 -21.09
CA ILE A 384 15.60 -16.22 -21.58
C ILE A 384 14.40 -16.82 -22.29
N THR A 385 13.20 -16.60 -21.76
CA THR A 385 11.92 -17.06 -22.34
C THR A 385 11.12 -15.85 -22.82
N CYS A 386 10.93 -15.69 -24.12
CA CYS A 386 10.10 -14.61 -24.66
C CYS A 386 8.61 -14.85 -24.41
N SER A 387 7.86 -13.79 -24.09
CA SER A 387 6.40 -13.87 -24.00
C SER A 387 5.75 -13.94 -25.37
N TRP A 388 4.47 -14.35 -25.40
CA TRP A 388 3.67 -14.41 -26.64
C TRP A 388 3.54 -13.06 -27.34
N LEU A 389 3.68 -11.94 -26.62
CA LEU A 389 3.66 -10.61 -27.20
C LEU A 389 4.86 -10.33 -28.12
N CYS A 390 5.94 -11.10 -28.00
CA CYS A 390 7.06 -11.07 -28.93
C CYS A 390 6.76 -11.75 -30.27
N GLY A 391 5.60 -12.40 -30.42
CA GLY A 391 5.15 -13.01 -31.67
C GLY A 391 5.83 -14.34 -32.01
N LEU A 392 6.56 -14.96 -31.08
CA LEU A 392 7.10 -16.31 -31.23
C LEU A 392 6.02 -17.36 -30.88
N ARG A 393 5.88 -18.42 -31.68
CA ARG A 393 4.94 -19.52 -31.39
C ARG A 393 5.54 -20.41 -30.30
N GLY A 394 5.09 -20.24 -29.06
CA GLY A 394 5.53 -21.03 -27.92
C GLY A 394 6.73 -20.42 -27.19
N SER A 395 6.93 -20.89 -25.96
CA SER A 395 8.01 -20.53 -25.04
C SER A 395 9.40 -20.89 -25.59
N SER A 396 9.89 -20.14 -26.57
CA SER A 396 11.25 -20.29 -27.05
C SER A 396 12.21 -19.81 -25.96
N THR A 397 12.92 -20.75 -25.35
CA THR A 397 13.99 -20.49 -24.39
C THR A 397 15.32 -20.29 -25.13
N SER A 398 16.15 -19.37 -24.67
CA SER A 398 17.50 -19.13 -25.17
C SER A 398 18.47 -19.00 -24.00
N ASN A 399 19.69 -19.46 -24.19
CA ASN A 399 20.74 -19.47 -23.15
C ASN A 399 21.69 -18.26 -23.27
N SER A 400 21.36 -17.28 -24.13
CA SER A 400 22.08 -16.01 -24.25
C SER A 400 21.23 -14.97 -24.98
N MET A 401 21.59 -13.70 -24.81
CA MET A 401 20.97 -12.58 -25.55
C MET A 401 21.14 -12.74 -27.07
N ALA A 402 22.34 -13.10 -27.53
CA ALA A 402 22.63 -13.29 -28.95
C ALA A 402 21.76 -14.40 -29.58
N GLN A 403 21.58 -15.52 -28.88
CA GLN A 403 20.73 -16.61 -29.38
C GLN A 403 19.25 -16.20 -29.45
N MET A 404 18.78 -15.39 -28.51
CA MET A 404 17.42 -14.85 -28.52
C MET A 404 17.19 -13.88 -29.68
N GLU A 405 18.14 -12.97 -29.92
CA GLU A 405 18.08 -12.03 -31.05
C GLU A 405 18.08 -12.74 -32.40
N GLU A 406 18.92 -13.78 -32.55
CA GLU A 406 18.95 -14.58 -33.77
C GLU A 406 17.63 -15.32 -34.03
N LYS A 407 17.00 -15.89 -33.00
CA LYS A 407 15.68 -16.52 -33.15
C LYS A 407 14.59 -15.53 -33.56
N LEU A 408 14.62 -14.31 -33.01
CA LEU A 408 13.69 -13.25 -33.41
C LEU A 408 13.93 -12.84 -34.87
N ARG A 409 15.19 -12.68 -35.30
CA ARG A 409 15.58 -12.35 -36.67
C ARG A 409 15.06 -13.40 -37.66
N LEU A 410 15.37 -14.67 -37.42
CA LEU A 410 14.91 -15.80 -38.24
C LEU A 410 13.38 -15.90 -38.28
N GLY A 411 12.71 -15.58 -37.18
CA GLY A 411 11.26 -15.53 -37.13
C GLY A 411 10.69 -14.43 -38.05
N VAL A 412 11.29 -13.23 -38.05
CA VAL A 412 10.87 -12.11 -38.92
C VAL A 412 11.04 -12.50 -40.40
N GLU A 413 12.18 -13.09 -40.76
CA GLU A 413 12.47 -13.57 -42.12
C GLU A 413 11.42 -14.56 -42.62
N ARG A 414 11.07 -15.56 -41.81
CA ARG A 414 10.03 -16.55 -42.15
C ARG A 414 8.66 -15.93 -42.40
N ILE A 415 8.30 -14.88 -41.66
CA ILE A 415 7.02 -14.17 -41.83
C ILE A 415 7.04 -13.36 -43.13
N GLN A 416 8.16 -12.73 -43.46
CA GLN A 416 8.33 -12.01 -44.73
C GLN A 416 8.27 -12.97 -45.93
N GLU A 417 8.95 -14.12 -45.86
CA GLU A 417 8.91 -15.17 -46.90
C GLU A 417 7.49 -15.69 -47.13
N THR A 418 6.73 -15.96 -46.07
CA THR A 418 5.32 -16.40 -46.19
C THR A 418 4.37 -15.32 -46.68
N THR A 419 4.73 -14.04 -46.56
CA THR A 419 3.94 -12.91 -47.06
C THR A 419 4.31 -12.54 -48.51
N GLY A 420 5.54 -12.84 -48.95
CA GLY A 420 6.05 -12.61 -50.31
C GLY A 420 5.69 -13.72 -51.33
N GLY A 421 5.21 -14.88 -50.87
CA GLY A 421 4.77 -15.98 -51.73
C GLY A 421 3.34 -15.83 -52.25
N LEU A 422 3.14 -15.00 -53.27
CA LEU A 422 1.87 -14.94 -54.02
C LEU A 422 1.68 -16.19 -54.88
N SER A 423 0.95 -17.18 -54.37
CA SER A 423 0.07 -18.00 -55.21
C SER A 423 -1.38 -17.75 -54.81
N ASN A 424 -2.20 -17.41 -55.81
CA ASN A 424 -3.54 -16.83 -55.68
C ASN A 424 -4.63 -17.79 -55.17
N GLN A 425 -4.31 -18.85 -54.43
CA GLN A 425 -5.31 -19.76 -53.90
C GLN A 425 -5.25 -19.86 -52.38
N ARG A 426 -6.23 -19.18 -51.76
CA ARG A 426 -6.65 -19.26 -50.35
C ARG A 426 -5.71 -18.58 -49.33
N ALA A 427 -5.55 -17.27 -49.46
CA ALA A 427 -5.25 -16.41 -48.32
C ALA A 427 -6.45 -16.38 -47.34
N ARG A 428 -6.60 -17.44 -46.53
CA ARG A 428 -7.39 -17.36 -45.30
C ARG A 428 -6.77 -16.24 -44.45
N LYS A 429 -7.60 -15.30 -43.99
CA LYS A 429 -7.25 -14.24 -43.02
C LYS A 429 -6.58 -14.84 -41.77
N ARG A 430 -5.28 -15.15 -41.83
CA ARG A 430 -4.44 -15.38 -40.66
C ARG A 430 -4.03 -14.00 -40.19
N HIS A 431 -4.30 -13.67 -38.93
CA HIS A 431 -3.75 -12.46 -38.33
C HIS A 431 -2.23 -12.45 -38.58
N VAL A 432 -1.74 -11.39 -39.22
CA VAL A 432 -0.30 -11.22 -39.48
C VAL A 432 0.39 -11.23 -38.13
N GLN A 433 1.13 -12.30 -37.86
CA GLN A 433 1.93 -12.44 -36.64
C GLN A 433 3.05 -11.40 -36.75
N VAL A 434 3.13 -10.45 -35.82
CA VAL A 434 4.19 -9.42 -35.81
C VAL A 434 5.19 -9.81 -34.74
N ILE A 435 6.42 -10.10 -35.14
CA ILE A 435 7.51 -10.37 -34.18
C ILE A 435 8.05 -9.05 -33.66
N ARG A 436 8.17 -8.95 -32.34
CA ARG A 436 8.65 -7.75 -31.64
C ARG A 436 9.72 -8.17 -30.62
N PRO A 437 10.87 -7.50 -30.56
CA PRO A 437 11.84 -7.79 -29.52
C PRO A 437 11.28 -7.41 -28.14
N PRO A 438 11.68 -8.12 -27.07
CA PRO A 438 11.31 -7.77 -25.71
C PRO A 438 11.83 -6.36 -25.37
N ARG A 439 10.93 -5.51 -24.86
CA ARG A 439 11.26 -4.18 -24.35
C ARG A 439 11.63 -4.21 -22.88
N MET A 440 11.19 -5.25 -22.17
CA MET A 440 11.48 -5.45 -20.76
C MET A 440 11.87 -6.90 -20.46
N PHE A 441 12.80 -7.08 -19.53
CA PHE A 441 13.27 -8.37 -19.04
C PHE A 441 12.97 -8.45 -17.56
N VAL A 442 12.20 -9.46 -17.16
CA VAL A 442 11.87 -9.75 -15.76
C VAL A 442 12.80 -10.88 -15.32
N THR A 443 13.74 -10.58 -14.42
CA THR A 443 14.81 -11.50 -14.03
C THR A 443 14.77 -11.87 -12.55
N ASP A 444 15.21 -13.09 -12.24
CA ASP A 444 15.63 -13.47 -10.90
C ASP A 444 16.96 -12.77 -10.52
N VAL A 445 17.30 -12.84 -9.23
CA VAL A 445 18.54 -12.26 -8.69
C VAL A 445 19.78 -13.00 -9.22
N ALA A 446 19.69 -14.32 -9.35
CA ALA A 446 20.81 -15.17 -9.79
C ALA A 446 21.25 -14.86 -11.24
N SER A 447 20.34 -14.46 -12.12
CA SER A 447 20.63 -14.15 -13.52
C SER A 447 20.84 -12.66 -13.79
N CYS A 448 20.65 -11.78 -12.80
CA CYS A 448 20.67 -10.34 -13.01
C CYS A 448 22.04 -9.81 -13.49
N SER A 449 23.12 -10.20 -12.80
CA SER A 449 24.50 -9.84 -13.19
C SER A 449 24.84 -10.41 -14.57
N TRP A 450 24.61 -11.72 -14.77
CA TRP A 450 24.80 -12.42 -16.05
C TRP A 450 24.08 -11.76 -17.23
N LEU A 451 22.83 -11.33 -17.04
CA LEU A 451 22.04 -10.66 -18.07
C LEU A 451 22.60 -9.26 -18.35
N SER A 452 22.95 -8.51 -17.30
CA SER A 452 23.46 -7.14 -17.41
C SER A 452 24.77 -7.08 -18.20
N MET A 453 25.67 -8.04 -17.98
CA MET A 453 26.95 -8.15 -18.71
C MET A 453 26.79 -8.44 -20.22
N GLN A 454 25.64 -8.98 -20.65
CA GLN A 454 25.34 -9.25 -22.07
C GLN A 454 24.59 -8.11 -22.77
N MET A 455 24.21 -7.06 -22.05
CA MET A 455 23.45 -5.95 -22.58
C MET A 455 24.32 -4.72 -22.80
N ASP A 456 23.91 -3.87 -23.76
CA ASP A 456 24.54 -2.57 -23.95
C ASP A 456 24.22 -1.66 -22.75
N PRO A 457 25.22 -1.26 -21.93
CA PRO A 457 24.99 -0.47 -20.72
C PRO A 457 24.50 0.96 -21.02
N HIS A 458 24.66 1.46 -22.26
CA HIS A 458 24.13 2.76 -22.68
C HIS A 458 22.66 2.71 -23.12
N LYS A 459 22.15 1.53 -23.46
CA LYS A 459 20.77 1.32 -23.93
C LYS A 459 19.95 0.45 -22.99
N THR A 460 20.36 0.35 -21.73
CA THR A 460 19.72 -0.48 -20.72
C THR A 460 19.42 0.32 -19.47
N VAL A 461 18.22 0.12 -18.92
CA VAL A 461 17.81 0.66 -17.62
C VAL A 461 17.58 -0.53 -16.67
N LEU A 462 18.29 -0.57 -15.55
CA LEU A 462 18.15 -1.63 -14.54
C LEU A 462 17.35 -1.13 -13.34
N ILE A 463 16.39 -1.94 -12.89
CA ILE A 463 15.70 -1.78 -11.62
C ILE A 463 16.00 -3.01 -10.76
N ILE A 464 16.54 -2.79 -9.57
CA ILE A 464 16.68 -3.81 -8.53
C ILE A 464 15.69 -3.48 -7.40
N ASP A 465 14.70 -4.35 -7.22
CA ASP A 465 13.69 -4.26 -6.15
C ASP A 465 14.11 -5.15 -4.97
N GLU A 466 14.10 -4.56 -3.78
CA GLU A 466 14.55 -5.15 -2.51
C GLU A 466 16.01 -5.68 -2.55
N PRO A 467 17.04 -4.85 -2.82
CA PRO A 467 18.43 -5.33 -2.84
C PRO A 467 19.02 -5.71 -1.48
N THR A 468 18.36 -5.43 -0.35
CA THR A 468 18.91 -5.66 0.99
C THR A 468 18.63 -7.06 1.54
N MET A 469 17.87 -7.88 0.82
CA MET A 469 17.40 -9.16 1.37
C MET A 469 18.53 -10.19 1.45
N GLY A 470 18.60 -10.91 2.57
CA GLY A 470 19.66 -11.85 2.88
C GLY A 470 20.88 -11.20 3.53
N ALA A 471 21.02 -9.87 3.50
CA ALA A 471 22.13 -9.18 4.14
C ALA A 471 22.08 -9.26 5.68
N ASP A 472 20.89 -9.55 6.24
CA ASP A 472 20.68 -9.77 7.67
C ASP A 472 21.38 -11.04 8.17
N GLN A 473 21.66 -12.00 7.28
CA GLN A 473 22.30 -13.26 7.63
C GLN A 473 23.82 -13.15 7.82
N GLY A 474 24.44 -12.11 7.25
CA GLY A 474 25.90 -11.96 7.30
C GLY A 474 26.43 -11.38 8.61
N GLY A 475 25.56 -10.86 9.49
CA GLY A 475 25.99 -10.23 10.75
C GLY A 475 27.01 -9.09 10.56
N GLY A 476 26.97 -8.40 9.41
CA GLY A 476 27.94 -7.38 9.01
C GLY A 476 29.20 -7.88 8.29
N GLN A 477 29.34 -9.20 8.09
CA GLN A 477 30.46 -9.80 7.34
C GLN A 477 30.10 -10.06 5.88
N ALA A 478 31.13 -10.26 5.04
CA ALA A 478 30.96 -10.59 3.63
C ALA A 478 30.31 -11.97 3.47
N LEU A 479 29.38 -12.10 2.53
CA LEU A 479 28.78 -13.37 2.16
C LEU A 479 29.36 -13.88 0.84
N GLY A 480 29.69 -15.17 0.81
CA GLY A 480 30.39 -15.81 -0.32
C GLY A 480 29.51 -16.08 -1.55
N PRO A 481 30.12 -16.58 -2.63
CA PRO A 481 29.39 -17.04 -3.82
C PRO A 481 28.30 -18.04 -3.46
N GLY A 482 27.15 -17.95 -4.13
CA GLY A 482 25.99 -18.79 -3.84
C GLY A 482 25.08 -18.28 -2.71
N THR A 483 25.32 -17.08 -2.19
CA THR A 483 24.38 -16.43 -1.28
C THR A 483 23.53 -15.38 -2.01
N LEU A 484 22.34 -15.08 -1.47
CA LEU A 484 21.44 -14.04 -1.97
C LEU A 484 22.12 -12.68 -2.08
N THR A 485 22.77 -12.25 -1.00
CA THR A 485 23.47 -10.97 -0.91
C THR A 485 24.57 -10.88 -1.94
N HIS A 486 25.35 -11.95 -2.14
CA HIS A 486 26.39 -11.98 -3.16
C HIS A 486 25.81 -11.78 -4.57
N ALA A 487 24.76 -12.52 -4.94
CA ALA A 487 24.14 -12.39 -6.25
C ALA A 487 23.54 -10.98 -6.49
N MET A 488 22.92 -10.41 -5.46
CA MET A 488 22.33 -9.07 -5.53
C MET A 488 23.40 -7.98 -5.66
N VAL A 489 24.46 -8.05 -4.83
CA VAL A 489 25.58 -7.10 -4.88
C VAL A 489 26.35 -7.21 -6.20
N SER A 490 26.52 -8.42 -6.75
CA SER A 490 27.07 -8.60 -8.10
C SER A 490 26.21 -7.87 -9.15
N GLY A 491 24.88 -8.00 -9.08
CA GLY A 491 23.97 -7.25 -9.95
C GLY A 491 24.07 -5.73 -9.79
N MET A 492 24.35 -5.22 -8.57
CA MET A 492 24.59 -3.80 -8.31
C MET A 492 25.93 -3.32 -8.90
N LEU A 493 26.98 -4.12 -8.83
CA LEU A 493 28.30 -3.80 -9.38
C LEU A 493 28.31 -3.83 -10.92
N ASP A 494 27.58 -4.78 -11.52
CA ASP A 494 27.48 -4.96 -12.98
C ASP A 494 26.38 -4.09 -13.61
N ALA A 495 25.82 -3.15 -12.85
CA ALA A 495 24.69 -2.35 -13.26
C ALA A 495 25.00 -1.46 -14.49
N PRO A 496 24.04 -1.22 -15.39
CA PRO A 496 24.18 -0.27 -16.50
C PRO A 496 24.18 1.18 -16.01
N TYR A 497 24.44 2.14 -16.91
CA TYR A 497 24.58 3.56 -16.53
C TYR A 497 23.28 4.22 -16.07
N LYS A 498 22.11 3.61 -16.32
CA LYS A 498 20.84 4.04 -15.75
C LYS A 498 20.29 2.96 -14.84
N THR A 499 20.37 3.16 -13.53
CA THR A 499 20.02 2.14 -12.54
C THR A 499 19.20 2.71 -11.39
N VAL A 500 18.24 1.93 -10.91
CA VAL A 500 17.42 2.23 -9.74
C VAL A 500 17.56 1.10 -8.72
N TRP A 501 17.93 1.45 -7.50
CA TRP A 501 17.86 0.57 -6.34
C TRP A 501 16.67 1.01 -5.49
N MET A 502 15.70 0.12 -5.25
CA MET A 502 14.52 0.47 -4.46
C MET A 502 14.26 -0.55 -3.35
N SER A 503 14.09 -0.07 -2.12
CA SER A 503 13.65 -0.88 -1.00
C SER A 503 13.10 0.01 0.11
N ALA A 504 12.26 -0.56 0.98
CA ALA A 504 11.88 0.10 2.22
C ALA A 504 13.03 0.16 3.23
N THR A 505 13.98 -0.78 3.15
CA THR A 505 15.10 -0.97 4.07
C THR A 505 16.45 -0.66 3.43
N LEU A 506 16.47 -0.06 2.22
CA LEU A 506 17.71 0.35 1.56
C LEU A 506 18.52 1.26 2.50
N PRO A 507 19.81 0.97 2.76
CA PRO A 507 20.68 1.87 3.50
C PRO A 507 20.82 3.23 2.80
N ALA A 508 21.13 4.27 3.56
CA ALA A 508 21.48 5.56 2.96
C ALA A 508 22.77 5.44 2.14
N ALA A 509 22.95 6.30 1.13
CA ALA A 509 24.12 6.25 0.25
C ALA A 509 25.45 6.26 1.04
N ALA A 510 25.50 6.98 2.16
CA ALA A 510 26.65 7.06 3.07
C ALA A 510 27.17 5.69 3.56
N TYR A 511 26.32 4.67 3.57
CA TYR A 511 26.67 3.31 4.01
C TYR A 511 26.88 2.32 2.86
N LEU A 512 26.73 2.76 1.60
CA LEU A 512 26.92 1.94 0.39
C LEU A 512 28.05 2.50 -0.49
N GLN A 513 29.14 2.95 0.15
CA GLN A 513 30.25 3.61 -0.52
C GLN A 513 30.96 2.75 -1.56
N THR A 514 31.15 1.44 -1.33
CA THR A 514 31.87 0.58 -2.27
C THR A 514 31.13 0.41 -3.60
N PRO A 515 29.85 -0.05 -3.65
CA PRO A 515 29.15 -0.20 -4.92
C PRO A 515 28.83 1.14 -5.60
N ILE A 516 28.62 2.23 -4.84
CA ILE A 516 28.42 3.56 -5.41
C ILE A 516 29.72 4.11 -6.00
N GLY A 517 30.84 3.96 -5.29
CA GLY A 517 32.17 4.37 -5.74
C GLY A 517 32.54 3.66 -7.05
N TYR A 518 32.38 2.34 -7.10
CA TYR A 518 32.62 1.56 -8.31
C TYR A 518 31.75 1.99 -9.50
N PHE A 519 30.48 2.35 -9.25
CA PHE A 519 29.62 2.92 -10.30
C PHE A 519 30.16 4.27 -10.81
N LYS A 520 30.61 5.15 -9.92
CA LYS A 520 31.19 6.46 -10.29
C LYS A 520 32.49 6.30 -11.08
N GLU A 521 33.39 5.42 -10.65
CA GLU A 521 34.66 5.13 -11.34
C GLU A 521 34.42 4.67 -12.78
N ARG A 522 33.45 3.76 -13.00
CA ARG A 522 33.05 3.33 -14.36
C ARG A 522 32.50 4.46 -15.22
N ILE A 523 31.95 5.53 -14.63
CA ILE A 523 31.48 6.71 -15.36
C ILE A 523 32.62 7.65 -15.69
N GLU A 524 33.51 7.94 -14.74
CA GLU A 524 34.65 8.85 -14.94
C GLU A 524 35.54 8.39 -16.11
N ILE A 525 35.84 7.09 -16.16
CA ILE A 525 36.62 6.47 -17.25
C ILE A 525 35.99 6.78 -18.62
N ILE A 526 34.65 6.75 -18.72
CA ILE A 526 33.92 6.94 -19.99
C ILE A 526 33.70 8.41 -20.34
N SER A 527 33.59 9.25 -19.31
CA SER A 527 33.45 10.70 -19.45
C SER A 527 34.70 11.30 -20.10
N ILE A 528 35.88 10.80 -19.71
CA ILE A 528 37.18 11.17 -20.29
C ILE A 528 37.29 10.74 -21.76
N GLU A 529 36.69 9.60 -22.14
CA GLU A 529 36.86 9.04 -23.48
C GLU A 529 35.88 9.56 -24.55
N ARG A 530 34.66 10.02 -24.20
CA ARG A 530 33.62 10.24 -25.24
C ARG A 530 32.73 11.47 -25.14
N PHE A 531 32.52 12.07 -23.98
CA PHE A 531 31.47 13.08 -23.84
C PHE A 531 31.94 14.23 -22.96
N ASN A 532 32.13 15.39 -23.60
CA ASN A 532 32.44 16.69 -23.01
C ASN A 532 31.28 17.15 -22.09
N ILE A 533 31.08 16.47 -20.95
CA ILE A 533 29.97 16.68 -20.01
C ILE A 533 30.45 17.58 -18.87
N VAL A 534 29.62 18.58 -18.58
CA VAL A 534 29.83 19.63 -17.57
C VAL A 534 29.92 19.04 -16.15
N GLU A 535 30.87 19.56 -15.38
CA GLU A 535 31.41 19.13 -14.08
C GLU A 535 30.43 18.98 -12.88
N ASP A 536 29.10 19.01 -13.04
CA ASP A 536 28.21 19.29 -11.90
C ASP A 536 27.03 18.31 -11.69
N ALA A 537 27.21 17.02 -11.99
CA ALA A 537 26.25 16.00 -11.58
C ALA A 537 26.95 14.72 -11.13
N ASP A 538 27.01 14.53 -9.81
CA ASP A 538 27.47 13.31 -9.11
C ASP A 538 26.84 11.98 -9.60
N GLY A 539 25.88 12.02 -10.54
CA GLY A 539 25.22 10.87 -11.14
C GLY A 539 24.35 10.07 -10.17
N VAL A 540 24.34 10.42 -8.88
CA VAL A 540 23.65 9.69 -7.82
C VAL A 540 22.55 10.56 -7.22
N ALA A 541 21.33 10.03 -7.16
CA ALA A 541 20.19 10.69 -6.53
C ALA A 541 19.61 9.80 -5.43
N GLU A 542 19.47 10.34 -4.23
CA GLU A 542 18.80 9.66 -3.13
C GLU A 542 17.39 10.25 -2.91
N LEU A 543 16.38 9.40 -2.98
CA LEU A 543 14.97 9.76 -2.87
C LEU A 543 14.35 9.01 -1.69
N VAL A 544 13.63 9.73 -0.83
CA VAL A 544 12.91 9.15 0.31
C VAL A 544 11.42 9.44 0.18
N SER A 545 10.61 8.38 0.15
CA SER A 545 9.16 8.50 0.13
C SER A 545 8.58 8.48 1.54
N MET A 546 7.99 9.60 1.94
CA MET A 546 7.23 9.72 3.21
C MET A 546 5.73 9.46 3.04
N GLN A 547 5.30 9.18 1.81
CA GLN A 547 3.89 8.99 1.49
C GLN A 547 3.42 7.63 1.95
N LEU A 548 2.72 7.64 3.07
CA LEU A 548 2.24 6.45 3.73
C LEU A 548 0.82 6.73 4.19
N ASN A 549 -0.14 6.18 3.48
CA ASN A 549 -1.56 6.43 3.69
C ASN A 549 -2.06 5.89 5.04
N VAL A 550 -1.39 4.89 5.61
CA VAL A 550 -1.80 4.20 6.85
C VAL A 550 -0.59 4.03 7.78
N GLY A 551 -0.79 4.20 9.09
CA GLY A 551 0.24 3.98 10.11
C GLY A 551 0.11 2.61 10.78
N VAL A 552 1.10 2.21 11.57
CA VAL A 552 1.07 0.96 12.35
C VAL A 552 1.14 1.30 13.81
N LEU A 553 0.23 0.77 14.61
CA LEU A 553 0.28 0.88 16.05
C LEU A 553 1.21 -0.19 16.60
N LEU A 554 2.28 0.22 17.27
CA LEU A 554 3.18 -0.68 17.99
C LEU A 554 2.58 -0.97 19.37
N VAL A 555 2.51 -2.24 19.76
CA VAL A 555 1.87 -2.69 21.00
C VAL A 555 2.85 -3.57 21.78
N LYS A 556 3.01 -3.24 23.06
CA LYS A 556 3.86 -3.96 24.03
C LYS A 556 3.26 -5.33 24.40
N ALA A 557 4.05 -6.14 25.09
CA ALA A 557 3.63 -7.42 25.65
C ALA A 557 2.40 -7.29 26.56
N ASN A 558 2.28 -6.16 27.27
CA ASN A 558 1.17 -5.89 28.18
C ASN A 558 -0.09 -5.28 27.51
N GLY A 559 -0.11 -5.14 26.18
CA GLY A 559 -1.25 -4.58 25.42
C GLY A 559 -1.30 -3.05 25.36
N GLN A 560 -0.31 -2.35 25.91
CA GLN A 560 -0.21 -0.90 25.83
C GLN A 560 0.46 -0.44 24.53
N VAL A 561 0.14 0.78 24.11
CA VAL A 561 0.77 1.41 22.94
C VAL A 561 2.24 1.70 23.25
N ALA A 562 3.14 1.16 22.43
CA ALA A 562 4.55 1.50 22.43
C ALA A 562 4.77 2.76 21.58
N LEU A 563 5.29 3.82 22.20
CA LEU A 563 5.64 5.05 21.50
C LEU A 563 7.14 5.06 21.26
N PRO A 564 7.64 5.33 20.03
CA PRO A 564 9.08 5.29 19.76
C PRO A 564 9.90 6.21 20.66
N HIS A 565 9.39 7.39 21.01
CA HIS A 565 10.09 8.32 21.91
C HIS A 565 10.26 7.78 23.34
N SER A 566 9.64 6.67 23.72
CA SER A 566 9.83 6.09 25.05
C SER A 566 11.26 5.63 25.34
N MET A 567 12.08 5.38 24.32
CA MET A 567 13.51 5.08 24.52
C MET A 567 14.29 6.24 25.15
N VAL A 568 13.81 7.48 24.99
CA VAL A 568 14.41 8.68 25.60
C VAL A 568 14.34 8.63 27.12
N ALA A 569 13.36 7.92 27.69
CA ALA A 569 13.17 7.86 29.14
C ALA A 569 14.33 7.15 29.87
N GLU A 570 15.02 6.23 29.19
CA GLU A 570 16.14 5.45 29.73
C GLU A 570 17.51 6.07 29.41
N ALA A 571 17.55 7.16 28.66
CA ALA A 571 18.80 7.86 28.33
C ALA A 571 19.40 8.57 29.55
N GLU A 572 20.73 8.57 29.64
CA GLU A 572 21.47 9.32 30.66
C GLU A 572 21.24 10.84 30.52
N GLU A 573 21.17 11.32 29.27
CA GLU A 573 20.91 12.71 28.89
C GLU A 573 19.60 12.82 28.09
N PRO A 574 18.41 12.87 28.74
CA PRO A 574 17.11 12.83 28.06
C PRO A 574 16.89 14.00 27.09
N ALA A 575 17.44 15.18 27.38
CA ALA A 575 17.29 16.36 26.53
C ALA A 575 18.02 16.18 25.19
N GLN A 576 19.27 15.73 25.22
CA GLN A 576 20.04 15.43 24.01
C GLN A 576 19.42 14.26 23.25
N ALA A 577 19.03 13.19 23.94
CA ALA A 577 18.39 12.04 23.32
C ALA A 577 17.06 12.41 22.63
N LEU A 578 16.26 13.31 23.22
CA LEU A 578 15.05 13.84 22.58
C LEU A 578 15.39 14.70 21.36
N ALA A 579 16.39 15.58 21.45
CA ALA A 579 16.82 16.40 20.33
C ALA A 579 17.27 15.55 19.14
N ASP A 580 18.08 14.52 19.38
CA ASP A 580 18.51 13.56 18.36
C ASP A 580 17.32 12.79 17.78
N PHE A 581 16.39 12.34 18.63
CA PHE A 581 15.18 11.65 18.20
C PHE A 581 14.28 12.55 17.33
N VAL A 582 14.06 13.81 17.72
CA VAL A 582 13.28 14.77 16.94
C VAL A 582 13.99 15.11 15.62
N GLY A 583 15.33 15.19 15.62
CA GLY A 583 16.12 15.31 14.40
C GLY A 583 15.86 14.18 13.40
N ARG A 584 15.71 12.94 13.88
CA ARG A 584 15.36 11.76 13.04
C ARG A 584 13.92 11.79 12.50
N LEU A 585 13.04 12.61 13.10
CA LEU A 585 11.66 12.83 12.63
C LEU A 585 11.51 14.03 11.68
N LYS A 586 12.47 14.97 11.65
CA LYS A 586 12.40 16.18 10.83
C LYS A 586 12.77 15.88 9.38
N VAL A 587 11.95 16.38 8.46
CA VAL A 587 12.25 16.38 7.02
C VAL A 587 13.02 17.67 6.73
N GLU A 588 14.35 17.61 6.72
CA GLU A 588 15.16 18.68 6.18
C GLU A 588 15.71 18.27 4.80
N PRO A 589 15.67 19.16 3.78
CA PRO A 589 16.18 18.87 2.44
C PRO A 589 17.65 18.44 2.38
N LEU A 590 18.42 18.69 3.44
CA LEU A 590 19.87 18.48 3.50
C LEU A 590 20.32 17.45 4.56
N LEU A 591 19.45 17.04 5.50
CA LEU A 591 19.77 16.03 6.51
C LEU A 591 19.04 14.73 6.18
N LEU A 592 19.77 13.84 5.50
CA LEU A 592 19.44 12.49 5.03
C LEU A 592 19.07 11.45 6.12
N LYS A 593 18.60 11.88 7.30
CA LYS A 593 18.34 11.04 8.48
C LYS A 593 16.86 10.84 8.79
N VAL A 594 15.97 10.95 7.81
CA VAL A 594 14.56 10.62 8.04
C VAL A 594 14.42 9.10 8.12
N GLU A 595 13.80 8.61 9.19
CA GLU A 595 13.37 7.22 9.32
C GLU A 595 11.84 7.14 9.14
N PRO A 596 11.32 6.91 7.91
CA PRO A 596 9.88 6.93 7.62
C PRO A 596 9.05 5.97 8.48
N LEU A 597 9.69 4.91 8.96
CA LEU A 597 9.08 3.87 9.78
C LEU A 597 8.84 4.33 11.23
N LEU A 598 9.69 5.19 11.81
CA LEU A 598 9.43 5.78 13.13
C LEU A 598 8.15 6.62 13.11
N LEU A 599 7.97 7.39 12.03
CA LEU A 599 6.77 8.21 11.82
C LEU A 599 5.51 7.36 11.61
N LYS A 600 5.61 6.10 11.16
CA LYS A 600 4.45 5.20 11.06
C LYS A 600 3.83 4.85 12.40
N ALA A 601 4.61 4.80 13.47
CA ALA A 601 4.15 4.44 14.80
C ALA A 601 3.16 5.47 15.38
N TYR A 602 3.25 6.73 14.92
CA TYR A 602 2.39 7.83 15.34
C TYR A 602 1.02 7.80 14.64
N THR A 603 0.24 6.76 14.94
CA THR A 603 -1.16 6.60 14.50
C THR A 603 -2.14 7.47 15.31
N ALA A 604 -3.42 7.47 14.92
CA ALA A 604 -4.49 8.13 15.67
C ALA A 604 -4.48 7.77 17.17
N GLN A 605 -4.30 6.49 17.50
CA GLN A 605 -4.28 6.02 18.89
C GLN A 605 -3.01 6.47 19.64
N ALA A 606 -1.87 6.55 18.94
CA ALA A 606 -0.65 7.11 19.50
C ALA A 606 -0.82 8.62 19.83
N ILE A 607 -1.44 9.40 18.92
CA ILE A 607 -1.73 10.82 19.16
C ILE A 607 -2.68 10.99 20.34
N VAL A 608 -3.73 10.18 20.45
CA VAL A 608 -4.65 10.22 21.60
C VAL A 608 -3.90 9.92 22.91
N SER A 609 -2.97 8.96 22.90
CA SER A 609 -2.13 8.63 24.07
C SER A 609 -1.20 9.79 24.44
N MET A 610 -0.54 10.42 23.46
CA MET A 610 0.32 11.60 23.68
C MET A 610 -0.49 12.80 24.17
N GLN A 611 -1.65 13.07 23.58
CA GLN A 611 -2.54 14.15 24.00
C GLN A 611 -3.05 13.92 25.42
N ALA A 612 -3.40 12.69 25.79
CA ALA A 612 -3.82 12.39 27.16
C ALA A 612 -2.73 12.71 28.19
N ARG A 613 -1.45 12.52 27.83
CA ARG A 613 -0.31 12.91 28.67
C ARG A 613 -0.12 14.42 28.72
N ALA A 614 -0.28 15.11 27.59
CA ALA A 614 -0.26 16.57 27.54
C ALA A 614 -1.44 17.18 28.30
N ASP A 615 -2.65 16.62 28.24
CA ASP A 615 -3.83 17.16 28.90
C ASP A 615 -3.74 17.06 30.43
N LEU A 616 -2.98 16.09 30.96
CA LEU A 616 -2.65 16.03 32.39
C LEU A 616 -1.93 17.30 32.87
N THR A 617 -1.25 18.03 31.98
CA THR A 617 -0.56 19.29 32.31
C THR A 617 -1.51 20.48 32.41
N SER A 618 -2.67 20.44 31.72
CA SER A 618 -3.69 21.50 31.72
C SER A 618 -4.67 21.44 32.92
N ARG A 619 -4.89 20.25 33.49
CA ARG A 619 -5.92 19.99 34.53
C ARG A 619 -5.45 20.18 35.98
N ALA A 620 -4.21 20.59 36.21
CA ALA A 620 -3.66 20.86 37.55
C ALA A 620 -4.46 21.92 38.35
N GLY A 621 -5.34 22.69 37.70
CA GLY A 621 -6.24 23.65 38.35
C GLY A 621 -7.58 23.09 38.86
N ALA A 622 -7.98 21.84 38.54
CA ALA A 622 -9.32 21.33 38.86
C ALA A 622 -9.30 19.94 39.52
N THR A 623 -9.58 19.94 40.83
CA THR A 623 -9.93 18.82 41.71
C THR A 623 -8.85 17.79 42.08
N ARG A 624 -8.29 18.02 43.28
CA ARG A 624 -7.45 17.14 44.12
C ARG A 624 -8.11 15.81 44.57
N ARG A 625 -9.14 15.30 43.88
CA ARG A 625 -9.99 14.20 44.38
C ARG A 625 -10.11 12.94 43.52
N ALA A 626 -9.44 12.85 42.38
CA ALA A 626 -9.59 11.69 41.50
C ALA A 626 -8.27 11.26 40.83
N CYS A 627 -7.33 10.69 41.61
CA CYS A 627 -6.42 9.64 41.14
C CYS A 627 -5.59 9.12 42.32
N LYS A 628 -5.90 7.92 42.80
CA LYS A 628 -5.05 7.18 43.76
C LYS A 628 -4.18 6.14 43.04
N ALA A 629 -4.12 6.20 41.71
CA ALA A 629 -3.43 5.23 40.87
C ALA A 629 -2.36 5.95 40.02
N ALA A 630 -1.10 5.57 40.30
CA ALA A 630 0.15 5.92 39.61
C ALA A 630 0.86 7.23 40.02
N ARG A 631 1.87 7.10 40.91
CA ARG A 631 2.89 8.14 41.23
C ARG A 631 3.53 8.76 39.98
N ALA A 632 3.74 7.98 38.91
CA ALA A 632 4.37 8.45 37.67
C ALA A 632 3.53 9.49 36.88
N GLU A 633 2.20 9.52 37.06
CA GLU A 633 1.32 10.48 36.36
C GLU A 633 1.18 11.81 37.13
N GLU A 634 1.40 11.80 38.46
CA GLU A 634 1.53 13.02 39.28
C GLU A 634 2.81 13.80 38.92
N ASP A 635 3.89 13.11 38.56
CA ASP A 635 5.17 13.72 38.21
C ASP A 635 5.09 14.52 36.90
N VAL A 636 4.47 13.99 35.83
CA VAL A 636 4.36 14.70 34.53
C VAL A 636 3.66 16.05 34.69
N ALA A 637 2.53 16.09 35.40
CA ALA A 637 1.77 17.31 35.60
C ALA A 637 2.53 18.34 36.44
N ALA A 638 3.21 17.91 37.50
CA ALA A 638 4.01 18.76 38.37
C ALA A 638 5.28 19.31 37.67
N HIS A 639 5.94 18.50 36.83
CA HIS A 639 7.08 18.94 36.03
C HIS A 639 6.65 19.87 34.89
N ALA A 640 5.55 19.58 34.20
CA ALA A 640 5.06 20.42 33.11
C ALA A 640 4.64 21.81 33.57
N GLN A 641 3.98 21.91 34.72
CA GLN A 641 3.62 23.21 35.30
C GLN A 641 4.84 24.05 35.67
N ARG A 642 5.90 23.41 36.19
CA ARG A 642 7.18 24.09 36.49
C ARG A 642 7.91 24.55 35.24
N ALA A 643 7.89 23.74 34.18
CA ALA A 643 8.55 24.03 32.91
C ALA A 643 7.73 24.95 31.97
N GLY A 644 6.49 25.30 32.33
CA GLY A 644 5.61 26.10 31.47
C GLY A 644 5.20 25.39 30.17
N PHE A 645 5.25 24.06 30.13
CA PHE A 645 4.98 23.28 28.92
C PHE A 645 3.50 23.33 28.55
N THR A 646 3.21 23.88 27.37
CA THR A 646 1.86 23.93 26.80
C THR A 646 1.90 23.49 25.35
N VAL A 647 0.90 22.71 24.96
CA VAL A 647 0.73 22.21 23.59
C VAL A 647 -0.69 22.53 23.16
N THR A 648 -0.84 23.06 21.95
CA THR A 648 -2.15 23.33 21.35
C THR A 648 -2.99 22.05 21.31
N ALA A 649 -4.22 22.05 21.81
CA ALA A 649 -5.05 20.84 21.80
C ALA A 649 -5.33 20.34 20.38
N VAL A 650 -5.46 19.01 20.22
CA VAL A 650 -5.68 18.37 18.91
C VAL A 650 -6.93 18.89 18.19
N ASP A 651 -7.97 19.25 18.95
CA ASP A 651 -9.21 19.83 18.42
C ASP A 651 -9.02 21.22 17.81
N ASP A 652 -8.12 22.03 18.39
CA ASP A 652 -7.82 23.39 17.95
C ASP A 652 -6.82 23.37 16.79
N HIS A 653 -5.80 22.49 16.88
CA HIS A 653 -4.81 22.28 15.82
C HIS A 653 -5.47 21.81 14.51
N PHE A 654 -6.50 20.97 14.61
CA PHE A 654 -7.31 20.50 13.49
C PHE A 654 -8.72 21.13 13.46
N SER A 655 -8.79 22.43 13.74
CA SER A 655 -10.03 23.22 13.60
C SER A 655 -10.59 23.14 12.17
N ASP A 656 -9.70 23.20 11.17
CA ASP A 656 -9.97 22.86 9.78
C ASP A 656 -9.77 21.35 9.52
N LEU A 657 -10.88 20.64 9.35
CA LEU A 657 -10.90 19.19 9.12
C LEU A 657 -10.28 18.77 7.77
N SER A 658 -10.08 19.73 6.85
CA SER A 658 -9.33 19.50 5.60
C SER A 658 -7.92 19.02 5.84
N LYS A 659 -7.31 19.59 6.89
CA LYS A 659 -5.93 19.33 7.27
C LYS A 659 -5.82 18.05 8.06
N LEU A 660 -6.92 17.39 8.45
CA LEU A 660 -6.87 16.16 9.24
C LEU A 660 -6.66 14.94 8.33
N SER A 661 -5.42 14.44 8.31
CA SER A 661 -4.97 13.30 7.54
C SER A 661 -3.92 12.51 8.33
N HIS A 662 -3.54 11.32 7.84
CA HIS A 662 -2.46 10.55 8.47
C HIS A 662 -1.11 11.29 8.45
N SER A 663 -0.78 12.04 7.39
CA SER A 663 0.50 12.76 7.31
C SER A 663 0.56 13.92 8.29
N THR A 664 -0.51 14.71 8.36
CA THR A 664 -0.60 15.87 9.25
C THR A 664 -0.71 15.48 10.72
N LEU A 665 -1.31 14.33 11.07
CA LEU A 665 -1.23 13.77 12.41
C LEU A 665 0.20 13.45 12.83
N ARG A 666 1.02 12.94 11.91
CA ARG A 666 2.44 12.69 12.18
C ARG A 666 3.22 14.01 12.36
N HIS A 667 2.92 15.03 11.55
CA HIS A 667 3.48 16.37 11.78
C HIS A 667 3.08 16.95 13.14
N TYR A 668 1.84 16.70 13.58
CA TYR A 668 1.40 17.09 14.91
C TYR A 668 2.18 16.35 16.02
N ALA A 669 2.47 15.05 15.87
CA ALA A 669 3.37 14.34 16.79
C ALA A 669 4.76 14.99 16.86
N SER A 670 5.36 15.30 15.70
CA SER A 670 6.66 15.97 15.64
C SER A 670 6.61 17.35 16.31
N TYR A 671 5.52 18.11 16.12
CA TYR A 671 5.29 19.39 16.79
C TYR A 671 5.25 19.23 18.32
N MET A 672 4.48 18.26 18.85
CA MET A 672 4.42 18.02 20.30
C MET A 672 5.79 17.71 20.91
N LEU A 673 6.58 16.86 20.23
CA LEU A 673 7.91 16.47 20.70
C LEU A 673 8.93 17.60 20.56
N GLN A 674 8.81 18.42 19.51
CA GLN A 674 9.63 19.62 19.32
C GLN A 674 9.37 20.63 20.44
N THR A 675 8.10 20.90 20.78
CA THR A 675 7.75 21.78 21.91
C THR A 675 8.26 21.23 23.24
N LEU A 676 8.23 19.91 23.43
CA LEU A 676 8.80 19.26 24.61
C LEU A 676 10.33 19.43 24.68
N CYS A 677 11.00 19.31 23.54
CA CYS A 677 12.44 19.51 23.41
C CYS A 677 12.84 20.96 23.73
N GLU A 678 12.06 21.94 23.26
CA GLU A 678 12.29 23.37 23.50
C GLU A 678 12.15 23.76 24.97
N CYS A 679 11.35 23.04 25.76
CA CYS A 679 11.26 23.26 27.21
C CYS A 679 12.56 22.92 27.96
N GLY A 680 13.38 21.99 27.44
CA GLY A 680 14.68 21.62 28.03
C GLY A 680 14.65 20.98 29.41
N ASP A 681 13.49 20.78 30.05
CA ASP A 681 13.38 20.17 31.39
C ASP A 681 13.54 18.64 31.31
N ALA A 682 14.71 18.15 31.73
CA ALA A 682 15.06 16.73 31.66
C ALA A 682 14.09 15.81 32.45
N ALA A 683 13.52 16.29 33.56
CA ALA A 683 12.61 15.50 34.38
C ALA A 683 11.22 15.40 33.72
N LEU A 684 10.73 16.49 33.11
CA LEU A 684 9.54 16.49 32.28
C LEU A 684 9.72 15.57 31.07
N ILE A 685 10.85 15.68 30.36
CA ILE A 685 11.15 14.85 29.19
C ILE A 685 11.12 13.37 29.58
N LYS A 686 11.81 13.01 30.66
CA LYS A 686 11.82 11.63 31.17
C LYS A 686 10.42 11.15 31.53
N ALA A 687 9.64 11.95 32.27
CA ALA A 687 8.30 11.59 32.68
C ALA A 687 7.33 11.47 31.48
N PHE A 688 7.39 12.40 30.52
CA PHE A 688 6.56 12.40 29.32
C PHE A 688 6.86 11.21 28.42
N CYS A 689 8.12 10.79 28.31
CA CYS A 689 8.55 9.64 27.51
C CYS A 689 8.30 8.28 28.21
N THR A 690 8.22 8.24 29.53
CA THR A 690 8.04 6.98 30.29
C THR A 690 6.64 6.37 30.08
N PRO A 691 6.50 5.12 29.58
CA PRO A 691 5.20 4.45 29.42
C PRO A 691 4.37 4.43 30.72
N SER A 692 3.03 4.53 30.60
CA SER A 692 2.15 4.48 31.79
C SER A 692 2.09 3.04 32.26
N THR A 693 2.16 2.78 33.56
CA THR A 693 2.03 1.40 34.10
C THR A 693 0.57 0.99 34.33
N ASN A 694 -0.40 1.84 34.00
CA ASN A 694 -1.81 1.59 34.25
C ASN A 694 -2.42 0.65 33.20
N MET A 695 -2.69 -0.61 33.58
CA MET A 695 -3.34 -1.61 32.73
C MET A 695 -4.77 -1.25 32.31
N GLN A 696 -5.49 -0.41 33.06
CA GLN A 696 -6.84 0.04 32.68
C GLN A 696 -6.83 0.95 31.43
N LYS A 697 -5.66 1.43 31.02
CA LYS A 697 -5.45 2.22 29.81
C LYS A 697 -4.93 1.39 28.63
N ALA A 698 -4.71 0.08 28.80
CA ALA A 698 -4.34 -0.80 27.68
C ALA A 698 -5.49 -0.86 26.68
N ILE A 699 -5.17 -0.64 25.40
CA ILE A 699 -6.16 -0.64 24.31
C ILE A 699 -6.30 -2.07 23.75
N PHE A 700 -5.24 -2.87 23.88
CA PHE A 700 -5.17 -4.26 23.42
C PHE A 700 -5.04 -5.20 24.62
N PRO A 701 -5.44 -6.47 24.45
CA PRO A 701 -5.16 -7.49 25.44
C PRO A 701 -3.64 -7.73 25.56
N PRO A 702 -3.16 -8.27 26.69
CA PRO A 702 -1.80 -8.78 26.79
C PRO A 702 -1.50 -9.77 25.67
N TYR A 703 -0.24 -9.81 25.24
CA TYR A 703 0.23 -10.75 24.24
C TYR A 703 -0.04 -12.17 24.72
N SER A 704 -0.79 -12.91 23.91
CA SER A 704 -1.09 -14.32 24.15
C SER A 704 -1.43 -14.94 22.81
N THR A 705 -0.62 -15.91 22.41
CA THR A 705 -0.89 -16.73 21.23
C THR A 705 -2.16 -17.54 21.45
N GLU A 706 -2.28 -18.23 22.59
CA GLU A 706 -3.42 -19.07 22.97
C GLU A 706 -4.78 -18.36 22.86
N GLN A 707 -4.88 -17.13 23.34
CA GLN A 707 -6.14 -16.37 23.32
C GLN A 707 -6.47 -15.77 21.94
N LEU A 708 -5.55 -15.85 20.97
CA LEU A 708 -5.71 -15.30 19.63
C LEU A 708 -6.87 -15.94 18.86
N LEU A 709 -7.14 -17.23 19.08
CA LEU A 709 -8.29 -17.94 18.50
C LEU A 709 -9.52 -17.92 19.41
N LEU A 710 -9.44 -17.31 20.59
CA LEU A 710 -10.46 -17.37 21.63
C LEU A 710 -10.99 -15.96 21.94
N GLY A 711 -10.85 -15.51 23.19
CA GLY A 711 -11.40 -14.25 23.66
C GLY A 711 -10.78 -13.03 23.00
N ASN A 712 -9.55 -13.10 22.49
CA ASN A 712 -8.83 -11.94 21.95
C ASN A 712 -8.99 -11.74 20.43
N ALA A 713 -9.54 -12.71 19.70
CA ALA A 713 -9.65 -12.68 18.23
C ALA A 713 -10.32 -11.39 17.70
N HIS A 714 -11.26 -10.84 18.46
CA HIS A 714 -12.04 -9.66 18.08
C HIS A 714 -11.24 -8.34 18.11
N HIS A 715 -10.09 -8.29 18.79
CA HIS A 715 -9.22 -7.12 18.81
C HIS A 715 -8.41 -6.95 17.52
N PHE A 716 -8.33 -8.01 16.69
CA PHE A 716 -7.56 -8.03 15.45
C PHE A 716 -8.50 -8.28 14.25
N PRO A 717 -9.31 -7.27 13.86
CA PRO A 717 -10.23 -7.42 12.73
C PRO A 717 -9.46 -7.68 11.43
N GLY A 718 -9.85 -8.71 10.68
CA GLY A 718 -9.17 -9.12 9.44
C GLY A 718 -8.20 -10.29 9.65
N MET A 719 -7.14 -10.32 8.84
CA MET A 719 -6.12 -11.36 8.95
C MET A 719 -4.95 -10.90 9.80
N THR A 720 -4.58 -11.77 10.74
CA THR A 720 -3.44 -11.61 11.65
C THR A 720 -2.31 -12.54 11.24
N LEU A 721 -1.12 -11.99 11.06
CA LEU A 721 0.10 -12.77 10.86
C LEU A 721 0.69 -13.14 12.22
N THR A 722 1.04 -14.40 12.42
CA THR A 722 1.90 -14.79 13.55
C THR A 722 3.26 -15.14 13.00
N VAL A 723 4.27 -14.38 13.44
CA VAL A 723 5.63 -14.48 12.92
C VAL A 723 6.46 -15.22 13.95
N SER A 724 7.05 -16.33 13.52
CA SER A 724 7.87 -17.22 14.34
C SER A 724 8.88 -17.94 13.45
N ALA A 725 9.97 -18.42 14.05
CA ALA A 725 10.85 -19.40 13.39
C ALA A 725 10.11 -20.74 13.17
N GLN A 726 9.15 -21.08 14.05
CA GLN A 726 8.40 -22.34 13.97
C GLN A 726 6.88 -22.11 14.00
N PRO A 727 6.30 -21.48 12.95
CA PRO A 727 4.87 -21.16 12.92
C PRO A 727 3.95 -22.38 13.04
N HIS A 728 4.38 -23.55 12.56
CA HIS A 728 3.61 -24.79 12.71
C HIS A 728 3.38 -25.12 14.19
N LYS A 729 4.40 -25.05 15.04
CA LYS A 729 4.27 -25.34 16.49
C LYS A 729 3.36 -24.33 17.17
N GLN A 730 3.52 -23.06 16.82
CA GLN A 730 2.69 -21.99 17.35
C GLN A 730 1.21 -22.23 17.01
N ILE A 731 0.89 -22.57 15.76
CA ILE A 731 -0.48 -22.87 15.32
C ILE A 731 -1.02 -24.14 16.00
N MET A 732 -0.22 -25.20 16.10
CA MET A 732 -0.63 -26.44 16.76
C MET A 732 -0.93 -26.22 18.25
N ALA A 733 -0.20 -25.34 18.93
CA ALA A 733 -0.51 -24.95 20.31
C ALA A 733 -1.88 -24.27 20.42
N LEU A 734 -2.29 -23.47 19.43
CA LEU A 734 -3.63 -22.85 19.40
C LEU A 734 -4.76 -23.90 19.38
N ILE A 735 -4.53 -25.03 18.71
CA ILE A 735 -5.49 -26.15 18.66
C ILE A 735 -5.72 -26.74 20.05
N ALA A 736 -4.63 -26.92 20.82
CA ALA A 736 -4.69 -27.55 22.12
C ALA A 736 -5.62 -26.80 23.09
N GLU A 737 -5.76 -25.50 22.88
CA GLU A 737 -6.58 -24.56 23.64
C GLU A 737 -8.01 -24.38 23.09
N MET A 738 -8.29 -24.80 21.84
CA MET A 738 -9.63 -24.72 21.24
C MET A 738 -10.40 -26.04 21.43
N PRO A 739 -11.35 -26.16 22.38
CA PRO A 739 -11.90 -27.46 22.78
C PRO A 739 -12.67 -28.17 21.67
N SER A 740 -13.40 -27.40 20.84
CA SER A 740 -14.16 -27.94 19.71
C SER A 740 -13.24 -28.52 18.62
N LEU A 741 -12.13 -27.85 18.32
CA LEU A 741 -11.17 -28.29 17.32
C LEU A 741 -10.34 -29.47 17.83
N LYS A 742 -9.92 -29.43 19.10
CA LYS A 742 -9.24 -30.54 19.78
C LYS A 742 -10.08 -31.82 19.81
N LYS A 743 -11.39 -31.69 20.02
CA LYS A 743 -12.31 -32.83 19.95
C LYS A 743 -12.38 -33.39 18.52
N LEU A 744 -12.58 -32.52 17.53
CA LEU A 744 -12.63 -32.92 16.12
C LEU A 744 -11.35 -33.65 15.69
N ASN A 745 -10.17 -33.11 16.05
CA ASN A 745 -8.90 -33.74 15.73
C ASN A 745 -8.72 -35.10 16.40
N LYS A 746 -9.14 -35.25 17.67
CA LYS A 746 -9.11 -36.56 18.33
C LYS A 746 -10.00 -37.60 17.66
N ASP A 747 -11.18 -37.15 17.20
CA ASP A 747 -12.11 -38.03 16.48
C ASP A 747 -11.50 -38.45 15.12
N LEU A 748 -10.85 -37.52 14.40
CA LEU A 748 -10.11 -37.79 13.16
C LEU A 748 -8.92 -38.71 13.37
N GLU A 749 -8.07 -38.46 14.36
CA GLU A 749 -6.93 -39.32 14.72
C GLU A 749 -7.39 -40.75 15.05
N ALA A 750 -8.55 -40.90 15.71
CA ALA A 750 -9.12 -42.20 16.01
C ALA A 750 -9.63 -42.92 14.75
N GLU A 751 -10.21 -42.20 13.80
CA GLU A 751 -10.61 -42.72 12.49
C GLU A 751 -9.40 -43.12 11.63
N GLU A 752 -8.35 -42.30 11.58
CA GLU A 752 -7.10 -42.61 10.89
C GLU A 752 -6.40 -43.84 11.50
N ALA A 753 -6.28 -43.90 12.83
CA ALA A 753 -5.69 -45.05 13.50
C ALA A 753 -6.52 -46.33 13.32
N ALA A 754 -7.84 -46.21 13.21
CA ALA A 754 -8.71 -47.33 12.87
C ALA A 754 -8.49 -47.77 11.41
N ALA A 755 -8.42 -46.83 10.47
CA ALA A 755 -8.14 -47.09 9.06
C ALA A 755 -6.76 -47.73 8.86
N GLU A 756 -5.71 -47.25 9.55
CA GLU A 756 -4.37 -47.81 9.49
C GLU A 756 -4.33 -49.26 10.04
N LYS A 757 -5.07 -49.53 11.13
CA LYS A 757 -5.23 -50.91 11.63
C LYS A 757 -5.92 -51.80 10.60
N VAL A 758 -6.99 -51.32 9.95
CA VAL A 758 -7.65 -52.05 8.85
C VAL A 758 -6.67 -52.31 7.71
N MET A 759 -5.92 -51.29 7.28
CA MET A 759 -4.93 -51.40 6.21
C MET A 759 -3.79 -52.36 6.54
N SER A 760 -3.28 -52.34 7.76
CA SER A 760 -2.24 -53.27 8.22
C SER A 760 -2.76 -54.72 8.28
N ASN A 761 -4.03 -54.92 8.65
CA ASN A 761 -4.66 -56.24 8.65
C ASN A 761 -4.89 -56.75 7.22
N ILE A 762 -5.33 -55.89 6.31
CA ILE A 762 -5.47 -56.23 4.88
C ILE A 762 -4.11 -56.61 4.29
N ARG A 763 -3.04 -55.85 4.58
CA ARG A 763 -1.67 -56.17 4.15
C ARG A 763 -1.20 -57.53 4.70
N LYS A 764 -1.36 -57.78 6.00
CA LYS A 764 -1.01 -59.08 6.62
C LYS A 764 -1.82 -60.26 6.08
N GLU A 765 -3.05 -60.04 5.64
CA GLU A 765 -3.87 -61.08 5.01
C GLU A 765 -3.46 -61.31 3.54
N ALA A 766 -3.10 -60.25 2.82
CA ALA A 766 -2.62 -60.34 1.44
C ALA A 766 -1.24 -61.04 1.37
N GLU A 767 -0.34 -60.78 2.32
CA GLU A 767 0.98 -61.43 2.43
C GLU A 767 0.91 -62.94 2.74
N LYS A 768 -0.20 -63.44 3.28
CA LYS A 768 -0.40 -64.89 3.56
C LYS A 768 -0.75 -65.69 2.29
N VAL A 769 -1.02 -65.03 1.18
CA VAL A 769 -1.39 -65.67 -0.09
C VAL A 769 -0.12 -66.01 -0.86
N LYS A 770 0.08 -67.29 -1.24
CA LYS A 770 1.20 -67.70 -2.11
C LYS A 770 0.97 -67.18 -3.54
N GLY A 771 1.66 -66.09 -3.89
CA GLY A 771 1.73 -65.48 -5.22
C GLY A 771 2.66 -64.27 -5.21
N GLY A 772 3.29 -63.92 -6.34
CA GLY A 772 4.22 -62.78 -6.44
C GLY A 772 3.59 -61.42 -6.09
N GLU A 773 4.44 -60.40 -5.90
CA GLU A 773 4.06 -59.05 -5.41
C GLU A 773 2.84 -58.45 -6.11
N ASP A 774 2.71 -58.61 -7.44
CA ASP A 774 1.57 -58.11 -8.23
C ASP A 774 0.21 -58.63 -7.75
N ARG A 775 0.15 -59.88 -7.26
CA ARG A 775 -1.11 -60.50 -6.78
C ARG A 775 -1.49 -60.02 -5.38
N VAL A 776 -0.50 -59.60 -4.59
CA VAL A 776 -0.71 -59.03 -3.25
C VAL A 776 -1.31 -57.64 -3.38
N GLU A 777 -0.81 -56.81 -4.30
CA GLU A 777 -1.36 -55.48 -4.59
C GLU A 777 -2.79 -55.54 -5.15
N GLU A 778 -3.08 -56.49 -6.04
CA GLU A 778 -4.42 -56.66 -6.61
C GLU A 778 -5.46 -57.04 -5.54
N ILE A 779 -5.08 -57.86 -4.55
CA ILE A 779 -5.93 -58.25 -3.42
C ILE A 779 -6.17 -57.06 -2.47
N ILE A 780 -5.15 -56.24 -2.22
CA ILE A 780 -5.28 -55.02 -1.42
C ILE A 780 -6.27 -54.06 -2.11
N ALA A 781 -6.13 -53.84 -3.41
CA ALA A 781 -7.01 -52.98 -4.20
C ALA A 781 -8.45 -53.54 -4.31
N ALA A 782 -8.64 -54.86 -4.37
CA ALA A 782 -9.95 -55.50 -4.36
C ALA A 782 -10.66 -55.36 -3.00
N LYS A 783 -9.96 -55.62 -1.89
CA LYS A 783 -10.53 -55.50 -0.53
C LYS A 783 -10.89 -54.06 -0.16
N LEU A 784 -10.09 -53.09 -0.60
CA LEU A 784 -10.41 -51.67 -0.46
C LEU A 784 -11.73 -51.29 -1.14
N ARG A 785 -12.01 -51.87 -2.31
CA ARG A 785 -13.28 -51.67 -3.05
C ARG A 785 -14.47 -52.35 -2.37
N ASP A 786 -14.30 -53.57 -1.84
CA ASP A 786 -15.38 -54.32 -1.17
C ASP A 786 -15.82 -53.70 0.16
N MET A 787 -14.92 -53.02 0.88
CA MET A 787 -15.25 -52.34 2.14
C MET A 787 -16.00 -51.02 1.96
N GLY A 788 -16.30 -50.59 0.73
CA GLY A 788 -17.00 -49.34 0.47
C GLY A 788 -16.21 -48.09 0.90
N LEU A 789 -14.91 -48.23 1.18
CA LEU A 789 -13.97 -47.14 1.44
C LEU A 789 -13.68 -46.42 0.11
N SER A 790 -14.61 -45.57 -0.32
CA SER A 790 -14.31 -44.59 -1.37
C SER A 790 -13.29 -43.57 -0.86
N GLU A 791 -12.40 -43.09 -1.72
CA GLU A 791 -11.42 -42.02 -1.44
C GLU A 791 -12.05 -40.70 -0.93
N SER A 792 -13.38 -40.58 -0.91
CA SER A 792 -14.12 -39.39 -0.47
C SER A 792 -15.15 -39.73 0.61
N SER A 793 -14.70 -40.39 1.68
CA SER A 793 -15.55 -40.75 2.81
C SER A 793 -15.61 -39.59 3.82
N GLY A 794 -16.72 -38.85 3.79
CA GLY A 794 -17.07 -37.83 4.79
C GLY A 794 -16.57 -36.42 4.45
N LEU A 795 -17.42 -35.57 3.88
CA LEU A 795 -17.13 -34.12 3.87
C LEU A 795 -16.90 -33.68 5.33
N LEU A 796 -15.65 -33.34 5.65
CA LEU A 796 -15.24 -32.76 6.91
C LEU A 796 -16.17 -31.60 7.25
N LYS A 797 -17.02 -31.73 8.28
CA LYS A 797 -17.94 -30.67 8.72
C LYS A 797 -17.34 -29.95 9.92
N ILE A 798 -16.98 -28.69 9.74
CA ILE A 798 -16.45 -27.86 10.82
C ILE A 798 -17.58 -27.18 11.59
N PRO A 799 -17.62 -27.28 12.93
CA PRO A 799 -18.53 -26.50 13.75
C PRO A 799 -18.39 -25.00 13.51
N GLU A 800 -19.50 -24.26 13.38
CA GLU A 800 -19.45 -22.81 13.09
C GLU A 800 -18.71 -22.00 14.18
N ASP A 801 -18.66 -22.50 15.41
CA ASP A 801 -17.92 -21.89 16.53
C ASP A 801 -16.39 -22.11 16.44
N CYS A 802 -15.92 -22.98 15.55
CA CYS A 802 -14.51 -23.11 15.20
C CYS A 802 -14.05 -22.09 14.15
N VAL A 803 -14.97 -21.54 13.36
CA VAL A 803 -14.66 -20.51 12.37
C VAL A 803 -14.37 -19.20 13.09
N VAL A 804 -13.10 -18.83 13.19
CA VAL A 804 -12.62 -17.66 13.97
C VAL A 804 -13.31 -16.39 13.48
N ASN A 805 -13.76 -15.52 14.41
CA ASN A 805 -14.50 -14.29 14.12
C ASN A 805 -15.84 -14.50 13.37
N SER A 806 -16.40 -15.72 13.35
CA SER A 806 -17.81 -15.94 12.98
C SER A 806 -18.75 -15.44 14.09
N LYS A 807 -20.05 -15.31 13.78
CA LYS A 807 -21.06 -14.97 14.80
C LYS A 807 -21.14 -16.02 15.91
N ALA A 808 -21.03 -17.31 15.56
CA ALA A 808 -21.07 -18.41 16.51
C ALA A 808 -19.83 -18.43 17.40
N HIS A 809 -18.65 -18.17 16.83
CA HIS A 809 -17.38 -18.05 17.54
C HIS A 809 -17.43 -16.92 18.57
N LEU A 810 -17.80 -15.70 18.17
CA LEU A 810 -17.91 -14.57 19.10
C LEU A 810 -18.95 -14.81 20.19
N LYS A 811 -20.06 -15.48 19.89
CA LYS A 811 -21.08 -15.81 20.90
C LYS A 811 -20.55 -16.74 21.99
N LYS A 812 -19.61 -17.62 21.64
CA LYS A 812 -19.00 -18.58 22.56
C LYS A 812 -17.86 -17.97 23.37
N PHE A 813 -16.96 -17.23 22.72
CA PHE A 813 -15.70 -16.79 23.34
C PHE A 813 -15.67 -15.30 23.74
N ALA A 814 -16.55 -14.46 23.20
CA ALA A 814 -16.64 -13.03 23.51
C ALA A 814 -18.10 -12.52 23.43
N PRO A 815 -19.03 -13.06 24.25
CA PRO A 815 -20.47 -12.78 24.14
C PRO A 815 -20.82 -11.29 24.24
N GLN A 816 -20.04 -10.51 24.99
CA GLN A 816 -20.19 -9.07 25.15
C GLN A 816 -19.99 -8.28 23.84
N MET A 817 -19.33 -8.87 22.83
CA MET A 817 -18.95 -8.20 21.58
C MET A 817 -19.87 -8.52 20.40
N VAL A 818 -20.77 -9.50 20.52
CA VAL A 818 -21.56 -10.08 19.41
C VAL A 818 -22.42 -9.07 18.66
N ASN A 819 -22.83 -7.95 19.28
CA ASN A 819 -23.64 -6.91 18.65
C ASN A 819 -22.92 -5.55 18.52
N GLN A 820 -21.61 -5.52 18.77
CA GLN A 820 -20.82 -4.29 18.69
C GLN A 820 -20.23 -4.05 17.31
N PHE A 821 -20.22 -5.07 16.44
CA PHE A 821 -19.64 -5.02 15.12
C PHE A 821 -20.70 -5.04 14.02
N ASP A 822 -20.34 -4.52 12.85
CA ASP A 822 -21.20 -4.53 11.67
C ASP A 822 -21.15 -5.87 10.93
N GLY A 823 -22.02 -6.05 9.94
CA GLY A 823 -22.07 -7.28 9.15
C GLY A 823 -20.77 -7.60 8.41
N ALA A 824 -19.93 -6.60 8.13
CA ALA A 824 -18.67 -6.74 7.40
C ALA A 824 -17.53 -7.32 8.25
N PHE A 825 -17.64 -7.23 9.58
CA PHE A 825 -16.67 -7.83 10.49
C PHE A 825 -16.74 -9.36 10.49
N TYR A 826 -17.94 -9.94 10.46
CA TYR A 826 -18.13 -11.38 10.68
C TYR A 826 -17.66 -12.20 9.48
N ARG A 827 -16.92 -13.27 9.78
CA ARG A 827 -16.51 -14.24 8.78
C ARG A 827 -17.65 -15.16 8.38
N SER A 828 -17.75 -15.41 7.07
CA SER A 828 -18.65 -16.41 6.52
C SER A 828 -18.13 -17.81 6.78
N VAL A 829 -19.05 -18.74 7.04
CA VAL A 829 -18.76 -20.17 7.14
C VAL A 829 -18.34 -20.71 5.76
N PRO A 830 -17.38 -21.66 5.67
CA PRO A 830 -16.96 -22.23 4.40
C PRO A 830 -18.12 -22.80 3.56
N SER A 831 -18.06 -22.60 2.24
CA SER A 831 -19.07 -23.14 1.33
C SER A 831 -18.78 -24.60 0.95
N THR A 832 -19.78 -25.30 0.42
CA THR A 832 -19.59 -26.66 -0.16
C THR A 832 -18.51 -26.73 -1.25
N GLY A 833 -18.25 -25.62 -1.94
CA GLY A 833 -17.16 -25.53 -2.92
C GLY A 833 -15.79 -25.45 -2.26
N ASP A 834 -15.69 -24.79 -1.11
CA ASP A 834 -14.43 -24.65 -0.36
C ASP A 834 -14.05 -25.99 0.27
N PHE A 835 -15.01 -26.73 0.82
CA PHE A 835 -14.77 -28.09 1.33
C PHE A 835 -14.13 -29.00 0.29
N LYS A 836 -14.69 -29.06 -0.94
CA LYS A 836 -14.15 -29.90 -2.02
C LYS A 836 -12.73 -29.52 -2.43
N LYS A 837 -12.39 -28.22 -2.40
CA LYS A 837 -11.05 -27.75 -2.75
C LYS A 837 -10.05 -28.09 -1.66
N VAL A 838 -10.41 -27.86 -0.40
CA VAL A 838 -9.53 -28.16 0.75
C VAL A 838 -9.30 -29.66 0.88
N ASP A 839 -10.33 -30.48 0.65
CA ASP A 839 -10.25 -31.95 0.65
C ASP A 839 -9.25 -32.49 -0.38
N SER A 840 -9.10 -31.81 -1.53
CA SER A 840 -8.15 -32.18 -2.57
C SER A 840 -6.69 -31.76 -2.29
N LEU A 841 -6.40 -31.07 -1.20
CA LEU A 841 -5.05 -30.59 -0.89
C LEU A 841 -4.18 -31.71 -0.32
N PRO A 842 -2.88 -31.75 -0.65
CA PRO A 842 -1.93 -32.78 -0.22
C PRO A 842 -1.40 -32.51 1.20
N VAL A 843 -2.30 -32.34 2.17
CA VAL A 843 -1.99 -32.14 3.60
C VAL A 843 -2.91 -32.99 4.47
N ASP A 844 -2.51 -33.21 5.73
CA ASP A 844 -3.32 -33.97 6.70
C ASP A 844 -4.66 -33.29 7.03
N ASP A 845 -5.56 -34.07 7.65
CA ASP A 845 -6.90 -33.62 8.00
C ASP A 845 -6.91 -32.53 9.10
N THR A 846 -5.84 -32.45 9.89
CA THR A 846 -5.66 -31.36 10.87
C THR A 846 -5.48 -30.02 10.16
N TRP A 847 -4.61 -29.93 9.16
CA TRP A 847 -4.40 -28.73 8.38
C TRP A 847 -5.60 -28.37 7.50
N ARG A 848 -6.31 -29.37 6.97
CA ARG A 848 -7.60 -29.14 6.29
C ARG A 848 -8.63 -28.52 7.24
N SER A 849 -8.70 -29.03 8.47
CA SER A 849 -9.58 -28.51 9.53
C SER A 849 -9.24 -27.07 9.93
N LEU A 850 -7.95 -26.78 10.06
CA LEU A 850 -7.46 -25.42 10.33
C LEU A 850 -7.83 -24.46 9.20
N LEU A 851 -7.57 -24.83 7.94
CA LEU A 851 -7.85 -24.00 6.77
C LEU A 851 -9.31 -23.54 6.71
N LEU A 852 -10.22 -24.49 6.91
CA LEU A 852 -11.66 -24.24 6.93
C LEU A 852 -12.12 -23.45 8.18
N SER A 853 -11.37 -23.53 9.28
CA SER A 853 -11.56 -22.67 10.46
C SER A 853 -11.03 -21.25 10.27
N GLY A 854 -10.32 -21.00 9.15
CA GLY A 854 -9.69 -19.72 8.83
C GLY A 854 -8.28 -19.57 9.43
N VAL A 855 -7.61 -20.67 9.78
CA VAL A 855 -6.24 -20.69 10.31
C VAL A 855 -5.34 -21.45 9.33
N ALA A 856 -4.17 -20.93 9.02
CA ALA A 856 -3.24 -21.59 8.10
C ALA A 856 -1.78 -21.30 8.44
N ALA A 857 -0.85 -21.99 7.80
CA ALA A 857 0.55 -21.60 7.76
C ALA A 857 1.00 -21.42 6.32
N HIS A 858 1.85 -20.43 6.05
CA HIS A 858 2.47 -20.24 4.74
C HIS A 858 3.97 -20.51 4.86
N MET A 859 4.36 -21.77 4.68
CA MET A 859 5.75 -22.23 4.78
C MET A 859 6.08 -23.09 3.57
N PRO A 860 6.61 -22.51 2.47
CA PRO A 860 6.80 -23.23 1.21
C PRO A 860 7.84 -24.36 1.28
N LEU A 861 8.77 -24.27 2.24
CA LEU A 861 9.85 -25.25 2.43
C LEU A 861 9.52 -26.34 3.44
N GLU A 862 8.39 -26.22 4.14
CA GLU A 862 7.99 -27.16 5.19
C GLU A 862 7.51 -28.47 4.56
N PRO A 863 8.22 -29.61 4.74
CA PRO A 863 7.87 -30.87 4.09
C PRO A 863 6.53 -31.44 4.54
N SER A 864 6.11 -31.15 5.78
CA SER A 864 4.81 -31.58 6.32
C SER A 864 3.63 -30.89 5.63
N LEU A 865 3.85 -29.69 5.07
CA LEU A 865 2.84 -28.91 4.35
C LEU A 865 2.95 -29.01 2.83
N ASN A 866 4.14 -29.33 2.33
CA ASN A 866 4.43 -29.44 0.89
C ASN A 866 5.17 -30.76 0.63
N PRO A 867 4.49 -31.91 0.80
CA PRO A 867 5.13 -33.21 0.66
C PRO A 867 5.68 -33.38 -0.76
N LYS A 868 6.91 -33.87 -0.88
CA LYS A 868 7.64 -34.03 -2.15
C LYS A 868 7.80 -32.72 -2.95
N GLY A 869 7.74 -31.57 -2.27
CA GLY A 869 7.84 -30.25 -2.89
C GLY A 869 6.55 -29.78 -3.60
N ASP A 870 5.42 -30.45 -3.39
CA ASP A 870 4.14 -29.99 -3.94
C ASP A 870 3.62 -28.76 -3.19
N ILE A 871 3.81 -27.59 -3.80
CA ILE A 871 3.40 -26.29 -3.25
C ILE A 871 1.90 -25.97 -3.44
N ALA A 872 1.05 -26.94 -3.78
CA ALA A 872 -0.39 -26.75 -3.95
C ALA A 872 -1.07 -26.15 -2.69
N TYR A 873 -0.72 -26.65 -1.50
CA TYR A 873 -1.22 -26.11 -0.24
C TYR A 873 -0.80 -24.65 -0.04
N THR A 874 0.50 -24.36 -0.14
CA THR A 874 1.03 -23.01 0.07
C THR A 874 0.45 -22.01 -0.93
N ASN A 875 0.27 -22.41 -2.19
CA ASN A 875 -0.41 -21.59 -3.21
C ASN A 875 -1.89 -21.35 -2.88
N TYR A 876 -2.59 -22.36 -2.38
CA TYR A 876 -3.98 -22.20 -1.93
C TYR A 876 -4.07 -21.24 -0.74
N VAL A 877 -3.20 -21.38 0.26
CA VAL A 877 -3.10 -20.45 1.39
C VAL A 877 -2.85 -19.03 0.89
N ALA A 878 -1.91 -18.84 -0.03
CA ALA A 878 -1.58 -17.55 -0.61
C ALA A 878 -2.77 -16.90 -1.36
N ASP A 879 -3.64 -17.68 -1.98
CA ASP A 879 -4.90 -17.22 -2.62
C ASP A 879 -5.99 -16.89 -1.58
N GLN A 880 -6.15 -17.70 -0.54
CA GLN A 880 -7.08 -17.41 0.56
C GLN A 880 -6.68 -16.15 1.35
N MET A 881 -5.38 -15.96 1.53
CA MET A 881 -4.77 -14.75 2.07
C MET A 881 -5.17 -13.50 1.25
N GLU A 882 -5.05 -13.54 -0.08
CA GLU A 882 -5.44 -12.42 -0.95
C GLU A 882 -6.94 -12.10 -0.89
N LYS A 883 -7.78 -13.13 -0.75
CA LYS A 883 -9.23 -12.99 -0.63
C LYS A 883 -9.67 -12.50 0.75
N GLY A 884 -8.75 -12.40 1.71
CA GLY A 884 -9.06 -12.07 3.10
C GLY A 884 -9.86 -13.17 3.81
N ALA A 885 -9.75 -14.42 3.35
CA ALA A 885 -10.50 -15.57 3.85
C ALA A 885 -9.84 -16.27 5.05
N LEU A 886 -8.63 -15.86 5.47
CA LEU A 886 -7.93 -16.36 6.67
C LEU A 886 -7.88 -15.34 7.83
N ALA A 887 -8.12 -15.79 9.05
CA ALA A 887 -8.15 -14.97 10.27
C ALA A 887 -6.76 -14.93 10.88
N VAL A 888 -6.07 -16.07 10.86
CA VAL A 888 -4.70 -16.23 11.36
C VAL A 888 -3.87 -16.96 10.32
N CYS A 889 -2.69 -16.45 10.02
CA CYS A 889 -1.71 -17.15 9.20
C CYS A 889 -0.33 -17.12 9.87
N GLY A 890 0.22 -18.29 10.15
CA GLY A 890 1.60 -18.43 10.61
C GLY A 890 2.56 -18.28 9.44
N VAL A 891 3.63 -17.52 9.63
CA VAL A 891 4.60 -17.22 8.58
C VAL A 891 6.03 -17.19 9.13
N THR A 892 6.98 -17.65 8.32
CA THR A 892 8.42 -17.50 8.58
C THR A 892 8.93 -16.18 7.99
N LYS A 893 10.21 -15.87 8.21
CA LYS A 893 10.88 -14.69 7.64
C LYS A 893 10.69 -14.56 6.12
N ASP A 894 10.57 -15.68 5.41
CA ASP A 894 10.46 -15.73 3.94
C ASP A 894 9.21 -15.00 3.42
N PHE A 895 8.20 -14.84 4.26
CA PHE A 895 7.00 -14.10 3.93
C PHE A 895 7.23 -12.59 3.78
N THR A 896 8.32 -12.02 4.32
CA THR A 896 8.66 -10.61 4.10
C THR A 896 8.95 -10.28 2.65
N TYR A 897 9.10 -11.30 1.80
CA TYR A 897 9.60 -11.21 0.44
C TYR A 897 8.56 -11.75 -0.57
N GLY A 898 7.67 -10.86 -1.05
CA GLY A 898 6.91 -11.16 -2.28
C GLY A 898 5.40 -11.32 -2.22
N ALA A 899 4.76 -11.33 -1.06
CA ALA A 899 3.30 -11.46 -0.99
C ALA A 899 2.61 -10.09 -0.79
N ASN A 900 1.89 -9.56 -1.79
CA ASN A 900 1.03 -8.39 -1.61
C ASN A 900 -0.27 -8.77 -0.87
N VAL A 901 -0.16 -9.39 0.31
CA VAL A 901 -1.31 -9.93 1.05
C VAL A 901 -1.94 -8.91 2.02
N PRO A 902 -3.28 -8.73 1.99
CA PRO A 902 -3.98 -7.84 2.89
C PRO A 902 -3.96 -8.36 4.34
N CYS A 903 -3.10 -7.78 5.19
CA CYS A 903 -3.03 -8.08 6.62
C CYS A 903 -3.36 -6.82 7.42
N THR A 904 -4.01 -6.98 8.55
CA THR A 904 -4.34 -5.87 9.45
C THR A 904 -3.48 -5.89 10.71
N SER A 905 -3.00 -7.07 11.11
CA SER A 905 -2.27 -7.26 12.36
C SER A 905 -1.11 -8.23 12.21
N VAL A 906 -0.07 -8.05 13.01
CA VAL A 906 1.07 -8.95 13.13
C VAL A 906 1.42 -9.15 14.60
N LEU A 907 1.63 -10.40 14.99
CA LEU A 907 2.16 -10.80 16.29
C LEU A 907 3.58 -11.33 16.06
N VAL A 908 4.52 -10.80 16.83
CA VAL A 908 5.93 -11.19 16.76
C VAL A 908 6.33 -11.78 18.11
N ASP A 909 6.80 -13.03 18.07
CA ASP A 909 7.27 -13.73 19.26
C ASP A 909 8.68 -13.28 19.69
N ARG A 910 9.06 -13.67 20.91
CA ARG A 910 10.35 -13.28 21.50
C ARG A 910 11.55 -13.78 20.71
N ASP A 911 11.49 -15.02 20.22
CA ASP A 911 12.60 -15.65 19.50
C ASP A 911 12.86 -14.94 18.17
N PHE A 912 11.79 -14.54 17.48
CA PHE A 912 11.88 -13.78 16.24
C PHE A 912 12.45 -12.37 16.48
N ILE A 913 12.08 -11.72 17.59
CA ILE A 913 12.66 -10.42 17.99
C ILE A 913 14.16 -10.57 18.27
N ALA A 914 14.59 -11.65 18.93
CA ALA A 914 15.99 -11.86 19.27
C ALA A 914 16.86 -12.15 18.03
N ASN A 915 16.39 -13.02 17.13
CA ASN A 915 17.21 -13.62 16.08
C ASN A 915 17.21 -12.89 14.73
N HIS A 916 16.32 -11.91 14.50
CA HIS A 916 16.24 -11.19 13.22
C HIS A 916 16.62 -9.70 13.33
N SER A 917 17.04 -9.08 12.23
CA SER A 917 17.39 -7.65 12.18
C SER A 917 16.18 -6.74 12.44
N ALA A 918 16.43 -5.48 12.81
CA ALA A 918 15.38 -4.46 12.91
C ALA A 918 14.68 -4.25 11.56
N ASN A 919 15.41 -4.39 10.44
CA ASN A 919 14.88 -4.26 9.09
C ASN A 919 13.88 -5.38 8.76
N THR A 920 14.17 -6.63 9.13
CA THR A 920 13.21 -7.74 9.00
C THR A 920 11.93 -7.47 9.80
N LEU A 921 12.04 -6.98 11.04
CA LEU A 921 10.88 -6.59 11.85
C LEU A 921 10.10 -5.42 11.19
N ARG A 922 10.80 -4.40 10.71
CA ARG A 922 10.23 -3.23 10.00
C ARG A 922 9.49 -3.65 8.73
N GLN A 923 9.94 -4.67 8.02
CA GLN A 923 9.25 -5.20 6.83
C GLN A 923 7.91 -5.85 7.19
N PHE A 924 7.83 -6.64 8.27
CA PHE A 924 6.56 -7.19 8.76
C PHE A 924 5.60 -6.10 9.23
N VAL A 925 6.09 -5.14 10.01
CA VAL A 925 5.33 -3.95 10.41
C VAL A 925 4.83 -3.20 9.17
N GLY A 926 5.66 -3.07 8.14
CA GLY A 926 5.30 -2.44 6.87
C GLY A 926 4.14 -3.12 6.13
N ARG A 927 3.89 -4.42 6.36
CA ARG A 927 2.87 -5.21 5.67
C ARG A 927 1.46 -5.04 6.23
N VAL A 928 1.33 -4.66 7.49
CA VAL A 928 0.01 -4.52 8.16
C VAL A 928 -0.62 -3.15 7.99
N ALA A 929 0.11 -2.14 7.51
CA ALA A 929 -0.40 -0.78 7.27
C ALA A 929 -0.70 -0.52 5.78
N ARG A 930 -1.80 -1.11 5.28
CA ARG A 930 -2.24 -0.89 3.90
C ARG A 930 -3.54 -0.13 3.78
N THR A 931 -3.61 0.65 2.71
CA THR A 931 -4.76 1.50 2.39
C THR A 931 -5.99 0.64 2.09
N GLY A 932 -7.12 0.94 2.72
CA GLY A 932 -8.42 0.32 2.41
C GLY A 932 -8.76 -0.97 3.16
N LEU A 933 -7.84 -1.52 3.96
CA LEU A 933 -8.11 -2.70 4.79
C LEU A 933 -8.51 -2.36 6.22
N ALA A 934 -7.75 -1.47 6.85
CA ALA A 934 -7.95 -1.05 8.23
C ALA A 934 -7.54 0.43 8.40
N PRO A 935 -8.05 1.12 9.43
CA PRO A 935 -7.63 2.49 9.77
C PRO A 935 -6.14 2.61 10.11
N PHE A 936 -5.56 1.55 10.67
CA PHE A 936 -4.15 1.39 10.99
C PHE A 936 -3.84 -0.11 11.07
N GLY A 937 -2.59 -0.46 10.82
CA GLY A 937 -2.09 -1.79 11.14
C GLY A 937 -1.79 -1.93 12.63
N VAL A 938 -1.77 -3.14 13.16
CA VAL A 938 -1.34 -3.42 14.54
C VAL A 938 -0.13 -4.34 14.51
N ALA A 939 0.92 -4.00 15.26
CA ALA A 939 2.07 -4.87 15.48
C ALA A 939 2.24 -5.06 16.98
N GLN A 940 1.93 -6.25 17.48
CA GLN A 940 2.09 -6.60 18.89
C GLN A 940 3.29 -7.52 19.08
N PHE A 941 4.09 -7.22 20.09
CA PHE A 941 5.34 -7.91 20.37
C PHE A 941 5.26 -8.60 21.74
N GLU A 942 5.82 -9.79 21.84
CA GLU A 942 5.90 -10.56 23.09
C GLU A 942 6.90 -9.97 24.10
N ASP A 943 7.94 -9.29 23.60
CA ASP A 943 9.04 -8.77 24.41
C ASP A 943 9.34 -7.31 24.04
N ASP A 944 9.42 -6.43 25.04
CA ASP A 944 9.59 -4.98 24.88
C ASP A 944 10.97 -4.56 24.30
N SER A 945 11.94 -5.47 24.21
CA SER A 945 13.25 -5.24 23.56
C SER A 945 13.13 -4.92 22.06
N PHE A 946 11.98 -5.19 21.44
CA PHE A 946 11.70 -4.78 20.06
C PHE A 946 11.83 -3.26 19.87
N LEU A 947 11.50 -2.46 20.89
CA LEU A 947 11.46 -1.01 20.76
C LEU A 947 12.86 -0.40 20.57
N PRO A 948 13.85 -0.65 21.46
CA PRO A 948 15.21 -0.19 21.24
C PRO A 948 15.86 -0.82 20.00
N LYS A 949 15.47 -2.05 19.62
CA LYS A 949 15.97 -2.70 18.40
C LYS A 949 15.45 -2.03 17.13
N MET A 950 14.13 -1.86 17.00
CA MET A 950 13.50 -1.28 15.81
C MET A 950 13.69 0.23 15.68
N CYS A 951 13.71 0.95 16.80
CA CYS A 951 13.72 2.40 16.83
C CYS A 951 15.08 2.99 17.25
N GLY A 952 16.08 2.16 17.57
CA GLY A 952 17.43 2.59 17.91
C GLY A 952 18.26 3.04 16.69
N VAL A 953 19.46 3.56 16.97
CA VAL A 953 20.41 4.10 15.97
C VAL A 953 21.37 3.01 15.44
N LYS A 954 21.43 1.84 16.09
CA LYS A 954 22.54 0.89 15.97
C LYS A 954 22.41 -0.23 14.93
N ASP A 955 21.39 -0.24 14.07
CA ASP A 955 21.22 -1.36 13.12
C ASP A 955 21.72 -1.02 11.71
N GLU A 956 23.04 -1.16 11.53
CA GLU A 956 23.76 -1.00 10.25
C GLU A 956 24.26 -2.35 9.70
N GLN A 957 23.88 -3.48 10.32
CA GLN A 957 24.45 -4.81 10.01
C GLN A 957 24.27 -5.22 8.55
N GLU A 958 23.09 -4.96 7.97
CA GLU A 958 22.82 -5.25 6.56
C GLU A 958 23.68 -4.41 5.62
N ALA A 959 23.86 -3.12 5.93
CA ALA A 959 24.68 -2.24 5.13
C ALA A 959 26.16 -2.66 5.17
N LEU A 960 26.67 -2.98 6.36
CA LEU A 960 28.02 -3.51 6.55
C LEU A 960 28.24 -4.83 5.80
N CYS A 961 27.25 -5.73 5.81
CA CYS A 961 27.30 -6.97 5.07
C CYS A 961 27.37 -6.73 3.55
N MET A 962 26.52 -5.83 3.03
CA MET A 962 26.53 -5.45 1.60
C MET A 962 27.88 -4.83 1.20
N GLU A 963 28.42 -3.93 2.02
CA GLU A 963 29.74 -3.31 1.82
C GLU A 963 30.87 -4.34 1.81
N ALA A 964 30.92 -5.20 2.82
CA ALA A 964 31.95 -6.24 2.94
C ALA A 964 31.87 -7.22 1.77
N THR A 965 30.65 -7.58 1.35
CA THR A 965 30.41 -8.45 0.18
C THR A 965 30.87 -7.78 -1.12
N ALA A 966 30.57 -6.49 -1.31
CA ALA A 966 31.02 -5.73 -2.48
C ALA A 966 32.55 -5.67 -2.57
N LYS A 967 33.23 -5.39 -1.46
CA LYS A 967 34.70 -5.39 -1.37
C LYS A 967 35.29 -6.75 -1.70
N ALA A 968 34.70 -7.82 -1.18
CA ALA A 968 35.15 -9.18 -1.45
C ALA A 968 35.02 -9.54 -2.94
N ILE A 969 33.91 -9.17 -3.59
CA ILE A 969 33.70 -9.39 -5.03
C ILE A 969 34.74 -8.64 -5.86
N LEU A 970 34.95 -7.35 -5.58
CA LEU A 970 35.92 -6.54 -6.32
C LEU A 970 37.36 -7.04 -6.12
N ALA A 971 37.73 -7.42 -4.90
CA ALA A 971 39.04 -8.00 -4.64
C ALA A 971 39.26 -9.33 -5.39
N ALA A 972 38.23 -10.17 -5.48
CA ALA A 972 38.30 -11.40 -6.26
C ALA A 972 38.47 -11.13 -7.76
N ARG A 973 37.74 -10.15 -8.32
CA ARG A 973 37.89 -9.75 -9.73
C ARG A 973 39.28 -9.23 -10.05
N LEU A 974 39.84 -8.38 -9.18
CA LEU A 974 41.21 -7.88 -9.34
C LEU A 974 42.24 -9.02 -9.31
N ALA A 975 42.07 -9.98 -8.39
CA ALA A 975 42.94 -11.15 -8.32
C ALA A 975 42.82 -12.07 -9.54
N GLU A 976 41.63 -12.18 -10.13
CA GLU A 976 41.42 -12.91 -11.39
C GLU A 976 42.09 -12.19 -12.58
N GLU A 977 41.95 -10.87 -12.67
CA GLU A 977 42.62 -10.04 -13.69
C GLU A 977 44.15 -10.16 -13.58
N GLU A 978 44.71 -10.01 -12.38
CA GLU A 978 46.16 -10.19 -12.10
C GLU A 978 46.67 -11.61 -12.36
N ALA A 979 45.80 -12.63 -12.30
CA ALA A 979 46.16 -14.01 -12.60
C ALA A 979 46.05 -14.34 -14.10
N THR A 980 45.31 -13.54 -14.87
CA THR A 980 45.15 -13.69 -16.32
C THR A 980 46.14 -12.85 -17.14
N ASP A 981 46.67 -11.76 -16.56
CA ASP A 981 47.82 -10.99 -17.08
C ASP A 981 49.16 -11.66 -16.75
#